data_AF-A0A2A2AB38-F1
#
_entry.id   AF-A0A2A2AB38-F1
#
_cell.length_a   1.000
_cell.length_b   1.000
_cell.length_c   1.000
_cell.angle_alpha   90.00
_cell.angle_beta   90.00
_cell.angle_gamma   90.00
#
_symmetry.space_group_name_H-M   'P 1'
#
loop_
_entity.id
_entity.type
_entity.pdbx_description
1 polymer ?
#
loop_
_entity_poly.entity_id
_entity_poly.type
_entity_poly.pdbx_seq_one_letter_code
_entity_poly.pdbx_strand_id
1 'polypeptide(L)'
;MDAQLLFNQPAQQDGHLLFGAVGGPPPVAGDDVRATPAGQFPALGGHVGVAQPERHQARPEGSFPGIGGQVGAAFIEVLRAQPAGGFPPLAGHIGAAYRSGVARPLVRSAASDAQPAQPLRQPLASQFTRAQASGQRNTSRAQQARPLPLPAWAGAWASTQRAGAATEGRMQDAQSLQWGGQYRWQQAQALHLQRSSRAQQAQPARQQWRWAFETAVLLRALLAGRAQQALPLALAHADGARLALLLRSPPWAGRWQLAMPAPPALRRPDDGSAQPQPQSCYTPSAQLVFCRQPGGADLLFECGTCSNGPSPETVVVPVRRVYIVHNSITLTRIEGGVELHPLTFEASLDVDSWTWSWSATLHHSMGQHLGRQADGEAPIVEAVINGQALRLRIESRGLDERFNPSRWRVSGRGVNAILAAPHAPVMAFAFPDQLSAQQIAQQVLALNGVPIGWDIDWQLPDWQVPGGSWVYGGSYMDAINELARAVGGYVQPHATQPQLRLLPRYPTRPWQWDGVVPDYELPAGMAELRATEFIERPHYNRIWVGGEVAGVSGFITRGGSAGDQVAPQALHPLITDAQAQLARGIAELSNTGAQEHVTLSLQVLPQTGLILPGKFVRHTFANRQVFGIVRRTSIHYDAPKLRQSITLETHPNV
;
A
#
# COMPACT_ATOMS: atom_id res chain seq x y z
N MET A 1 1.53 25.83 27.86
CA MET A 1 0.99 25.59 29.22
C MET A 1 2.15 25.10 30.05
N ASP A 2 2.73 25.96 30.87
CA ASP A 2 3.84 25.59 31.75
C ASP A 2 3.24 24.99 33.03
N ALA A 3 3.14 23.67 33.09
CA ALA A 3 2.81 22.97 34.32
C ALA A 3 4.12 22.66 35.06
N GLN A 4 4.36 23.35 36.18
CA GLN A 4 5.45 23.02 37.10
C GLN A 4 4.95 22.02 38.15
N LEU A 5 5.70 20.95 38.38
CA LEU A 5 5.46 20.04 39.50
C LEU A 5 5.87 20.75 40.80
N LEU A 6 4.87 21.14 41.59
CA LEU A 6 5.06 21.68 42.93
C LEU A 6 5.01 20.54 43.95
N PHE A 7 6.14 20.22 44.57
CA PHE A 7 6.18 19.26 45.66
C PHE A 7 5.60 19.89 46.93
N ASN A 8 4.71 19.17 47.62
CA ASN A 8 4.10 19.57 48.89
C ASN A 8 5.14 19.83 49.99
N GLN A 9 6.32 19.19 49.91
CA GLN A 9 7.43 19.39 50.84
C GLN A 9 8.73 19.65 50.08
N PRO A 10 9.62 20.51 50.61
CA PRO A 10 10.93 20.72 50.00
C PRO A 10 11.71 19.40 49.98
N ALA A 11 12.30 19.08 48.83
CA ALA A 11 13.21 17.94 48.72
C ALA A 11 14.35 18.10 49.73
N GLN A 12 14.59 17.07 50.54
CA GLN A 12 15.76 17.01 51.44
C GLN A 12 17.02 17.27 50.63
N GLN A 13 17.94 18.06 51.19
CA GLN A 13 19.08 18.68 50.49
C GLN A 13 20.08 17.72 49.84
N ASP A 14 19.91 16.40 49.96
CA ASP A 14 20.77 15.38 49.30
C ASP A 14 19.97 14.34 48.49
N GLY A 15 18.74 14.66 48.07
CA GLY A 15 17.91 13.77 47.25
C GLY A 15 18.26 13.80 45.77
N HIS A 16 19.18 12.95 45.31
CA HIS A 16 19.36 12.71 43.86
C HIS A 16 18.27 11.76 43.32
N LEU A 17 17.50 12.19 42.32
CA LEU A 17 16.69 11.29 41.50
C LEU A 17 17.62 10.46 40.61
N LEU A 18 17.91 9.23 41.05
CA LEU A 18 18.74 8.29 40.31
C LEU A 18 17.91 7.59 39.22
N PHE A 19 18.18 7.93 37.96
CA PHE A 19 17.65 7.19 36.80
C PHE A 19 18.76 6.31 36.22
N GLY A 20 18.68 5.02 36.51
CA GLY A 20 19.60 4.00 36.02
C GLY A 20 19.02 2.62 36.24
N ALA A 21 19.06 1.78 35.20
CA ALA A 21 18.49 0.45 35.20
C ALA A 21 19.12 -0.45 36.28
N VAL A 22 18.33 -0.84 37.29
CA VAL A 22 18.63 -2.02 38.10
C VAL A 22 17.31 -2.71 38.51
N GLY A 23 17.10 -3.90 37.96
CA GLY A 23 16.08 -4.82 38.44
C GLY A 23 16.52 -5.48 39.76
N GLY A 24 15.65 -5.44 40.75
CA GLY A 24 15.73 -6.17 42.02
C GLY A 24 14.56 -5.79 42.92
N PRO A 25 13.93 -6.72 43.66
CA PRO A 25 12.76 -6.41 44.47
C PRO A 25 13.14 -5.60 45.72
N PRO A 26 12.28 -4.68 46.21
CA PRO A 26 12.59 -3.85 47.36
C PRO A 26 12.57 -4.65 48.68
N PRO A 27 13.28 -4.18 49.71
CA PRO A 27 13.35 -4.84 51.01
C PRO A 27 12.08 -4.64 51.84
N VAL A 28 11.79 -5.61 52.69
CA VAL A 28 10.70 -5.60 53.67
C VAL A 28 11.07 -4.71 54.87
N ALA A 29 10.22 -3.73 55.16
CA ALA A 29 10.02 -3.12 56.47
C ALA A 29 8.48 -3.11 56.66
N GLY A 30 7.88 -3.74 57.67
CA GLY A 30 8.22 -3.67 59.08
C GLY A 30 7.47 -2.50 59.69
N ASP A 31 6.15 -2.64 59.91
CA ASP A 31 5.44 -2.09 61.08
C ASP A 31 3.94 -2.49 61.10
N ASP A 32 3.52 -2.91 62.29
CA ASP A 32 2.17 -3.27 62.70
C ASP A 32 1.18 -2.11 62.56
N VAL A 33 0.06 -2.34 61.88
CA VAL A 33 -1.20 -1.62 62.18
C VAL A 33 -2.35 -2.62 62.20
N ARG A 34 -2.76 -3.01 63.41
CA ARG A 34 -4.06 -3.64 63.66
C ARG A 34 -5.17 -2.61 63.49
N ALA A 35 -6.14 -2.94 62.65
CA ALA A 35 -7.47 -2.36 62.72
C ALA A 35 -8.50 -3.48 62.50
N THR A 36 -9.09 -3.96 63.60
CA THR A 36 -10.34 -4.72 63.60
C THR A 36 -11.52 -3.77 63.38
N PRO A 37 -12.53 -4.20 62.63
CA PRO A 37 -13.90 -3.98 63.07
C PRO A 37 -14.71 -5.29 63.13
N ALA A 38 -15.52 -5.37 64.18
CA ALA A 38 -16.43 -6.44 64.53
C ALA A 38 -17.67 -6.48 63.63
N GLY A 39 -18.18 -7.69 63.39
CA GLY A 39 -19.48 -7.95 62.80
C GLY A 39 -19.79 -9.44 62.82
N GLN A 40 -20.61 -9.89 63.77
CA GLN A 40 -21.17 -11.25 63.86
C GLN A 40 -22.35 -11.41 62.90
N PHE A 41 -22.47 -12.56 62.23
CA PHE A 41 -23.73 -13.23 61.83
C PHE A 41 -23.43 -14.69 61.39
N PRO A 42 -24.43 -15.61 61.33
CA PRO A 42 -24.43 -16.85 62.12
C PRO A 42 -24.04 -18.13 61.35
N ALA A 43 -23.91 -19.22 62.10
CA ALA A 43 -23.70 -20.58 61.58
C ALA A 43 -24.92 -21.07 60.77
N LEU A 44 -24.65 -21.65 59.60
CA LEU A 44 -25.60 -22.47 58.85
C LEU A 44 -24.89 -23.72 58.34
N GLY A 45 -25.21 -24.85 58.97
CA GLY A 45 -25.02 -26.17 58.38
C GLY A 45 -26.08 -26.42 57.29
N GLY A 46 -25.74 -27.27 56.32
CA GLY A 46 -26.65 -27.63 55.23
C GLY A 46 -26.13 -28.75 54.34
N HIS A 47 -26.57 -29.96 54.68
CA HIS A 47 -26.85 -31.19 53.91
C HIS A 47 -26.48 -31.28 52.41
N VAL A 48 -25.85 -32.42 52.06
CA VAL A 48 -25.70 -32.92 50.68
C VAL A 48 -27.01 -33.58 50.25
N GLY A 49 -27.73 -32.93 49.33
CA GLY A 49 -28.85 -33.53 48.60
C GLY A 49 -28.41 -33.92 47.19
N VAL A 50 -28.46 -35.21 46.87
CA VAL A 50 -28.30 -35.70 45.49
C VAL A 50 -29.65 -35.55 44.78
N ALA A 51 -29.73 -34.63 43.82
CA ALA A 51 -30.87 -34.57 42.90
C ALA A 51 -30.57 -35.43 41.65
N GLN A 52 -31.46 -36.38 41.35
CA GLN A 52 -31.45 -37.15 40.12
C GLN A 52 -31.86 -36.24 38.94
N PRO A 53 -31.21 -36.32 37.76
CA PRO A 53 -31.67 -35.57 36.59
C PRO A 53 -32.87 -36.25 35.93
N GLU A 54 -33.93 -35.48 35.73
CA GLU A 54 -35.11 -35.85 34.95
C GLU A 54 -34.79 -35.92 33.44
N ARG A 55 -35.39 -36.89 32.74
CA ARG A 55 -35.34 -37.05 31.29
C ARG A 55 -36.37 -36.15 30.62
N HIS A 56 -35.95 -35.29 29.70
CA HIS A 56 -36.84 -34.77 28.66
C HIS A 56 -36.59 -35.51 27.34
N GLN A 57 -37.56 -36.31 26.92
CA GLN A 57 -37.62 -36.89 25.58
C GLN A 57 -38.27 -35.88 24.63
N ALA A 58 -37.56 -35.48 23.57
CA ALA A 58 -38.17 -34.87 22.39
C ALA A 58 -38.14 -35.89 21.25
N ARG A 59 -39.32 -36.19 20.71
CA ARG A 59 -39.55 -37.14 19.61
C ARG A 59 -39.72 -36.34 18.30
N PRO A 60 -38.87 -36.51 17.27
CA PRO A 60 -39.20 -36.02 15.94
C PRO A 60 -39.99 -37.10 15.19
N GLU A 61 -41.28 -36.84 14.95
CA GLU A 61 -42.07 -37.53 13.93
C GLU A 61 -41.89 -36.78 12.60
N GLY A 62 -41.41 -37.51 11.59
CA GLY A 62 -41.28 -37.02 10.22
C GLY A 62 -40.78 -38.12 9.30
N SER A 63 -41.70 -38.71 8.53
CA SER A 63 -41.39 -39.70 7.50
C SER A 63 -41.26 -39.03 6.13
N PHE A 64 -40.14 -39.23 5.44
CA PHE A 64 -40.02 -38.98 4.00
C PHE A 64 -39.86 -40.32 3.28
N PRO A 65 -40.70 -40.63 2.28
CA PRO A 65 -40.57 -41.83 1.48
C PRO A 65 -39.55 -41.62 0.35
N GLY A 66 -38.54 -42.47 0.30
CA GLY A 66 -37.64 -42.59 -0.84
C GLY A 66 -36.20 -42.17 -0.55
N ILE A 67 -35.28 -43.12 -0.73
CA ILE A 67 -33.82 -43.03 -0.65
C ILE A 67 -33.27 -43.24 0.77
N GLY A 68 -32.82 -44.48 1.01
CA GLY A 68 -32.08 -44.86 2.21
C GLY A 68 -30.64 -44.37 2.17
N GLY A 69 -30.22 -43.69 3.24
CA GLY A 69 -28.84 -43.37 3.54
C GLY A 69 -28.70 -43.17 5.05
N GLN A 70 -27.75 -43.87 5.68
CA GLN A 70 -27.43 -43.68 7.10
C GLN A 70 -26.67 -42.35 7.27
N VAL A 71 -27.26 -41.39 7.97
CA VAL A 71 -26.57 -40.18 8.44
C VAL A 71 -26.24 -40.37 9.92
N GLY A 72 -24.98 -40.61 10.24
CA GLY A 72 -24.48 -40.56 11.61
C GLY A 72 -24.29 -39.09 12.03
N ALA A 73 -25.16 -38.59 12.90
CA ALA A 73 -24.96 -37.30 13.56
C ALA A 73 -24.20 -37.53 14.88
N ALA A 74 -22.97 -37.00 14.98
CA ALA A 74 -22.25 -36.93 16.24
C ALA A 74 -22.46 -35.52 16.84
N PHE A 75 -23.13 -35.45 17.99
CA PHE A 75 -23.20 -34.23 18.80
C PHE A 75 -22.02 -34.22 19.77
N ILE A 76 -21.31 -33.11 19.86
CA ILE A 76 -20.31 -32.87 20.90
C ILE A 76 -20.99 -32.07 22.01
N GLU A 77 -21.26 -32.73 23.13
CA GLU A 77 -21.68 -32.10 24.37
C GLU A 77 -20.42 -31.60 25.10
N VAL A 78 -20.29 -30.28 25.29
CA VAL A 78 -19.21 -29.70 26.10
C VAL A 78 -19.72 -29.49 27.51
N LEU A 79 -19.41 -30.44 28.40
CA LEU A 79 -19.52 -30.26 29.85
C LEU A 79 -18.36 -29.35 30.32
N ARG A 80 -18.68 -28.15 30.80
CA ARG A 80 -17.75 -27.36 31.64
C ARG A 80 -17.86 -27.85 33.08
N ALA A 81 -16.85 -28.58 33.53
CA ALA A 81 -16.54 -28.72 34.95
C ALA A 81 -15.32 -27.86 35.27
N GLN A 82 -15.42 -26.96 36.26
CA GLN A 82 -14.28 -26.23 36.82
C GLN A 82 -13.80 -26.98 38.07
N PRO A 83 -12.59 -27.57 38.08
CA PRO A 83 -11.99 -28.04 39.32
C PRO A 83 -11.16 -26.93 39.99
N ALA A 84 -11.46 -26.64 41.26
CA ALA A 84 -10.56 -25.94 42.17
C ALA A 84 -10.00 -26.96 43.17
N GLY A 85 -8.71 -27.28 43.07
CA GLY A 85 -8.00 -28.17 43.99
C GLY A 85 -6.77 -28.83 43.35
N GLY A 86 -5.58 -28.51 43.84
CA GLY A 86 -4.30 -28.94 43.27
C GLY A 86 -3.92 -30.39 43.59
N PHE A 87 -3.26 -31.05 42.63
CA PHE A 87 -2.59 -32.35 42.78
C PHE A 87 -1.16 -32.30 42.21
N PRO A 88 -0.20 -33.09 42.76
CA PRO A 88 1.20 -33.15 42.30
C PRO A 88 1.36 -33.88 40.94
N PRO A 89 2.48 -33.67 40.22
CA PRO A 89 2.57 -33.98 38.79
C PRO A 89 2.66 -35.48 38.50
N LEU A 90 1.63 -36.02 37.85
CA LEU A 90 1.67 -37.31 37.16
C LEU A 90 2.11 -37.09 35.71
N ALA A 91 3.29 -37.60 35.37
CA ALA A 91 3.76 -37.68 33.99
C ALA A 91 3.07 -38.87 33.29
N GLY A 92 2.10 -38.57 32.43
CA GLY A 92 1.44 -39.54 31.55
C GLY A 92 1.52 -39.06 30.10
N HIS A 93 2.02 -39.92 29.21
CA HIS A 93 2.12 -39.64 27.78
C HIS A 93 0.81 -40.03 27.10
N ILE A 94 0.06 -39.06 26.57
CA ILE A 94 -1.10 -39.32 25.70
C ILE A 94 -0.64 -39.16 24.25
N GLY A 95 -0.50 -40.26 23.54
CA GLY A 95 -0.27 -40.27 22.10
C GLY A 95 -1.58 -40.01 21.36
N ALA A 96 -1.80 -38.78 20.90
CA ALA A 96 -2.89 -38.46 19.98
C ALA A 96 -2.39 -38.59 18.53
N ALA A 97 -2.87 -39.60 17.80
CA ALA A 97 -2.60 -39.76 16.38
C ALA A 97 -3.62 -38.96 15.54
N TYR A 98 -3.17 -37.85 14.96
CA TYR A 98 -3.93 -37.09 13.97
C TYR A 98 -3.94 -37.84 12.63
N ARG A 99 -5.07 -38.46 12.28
CA ARG A 99 -5.31 -39.00 10.92
C ARG A 99 -5.99 -37.93 10.06
N SER A 100 -5.21 -37.07 9.40
CA SER A 100 -5.72 -36.35 8.23
C SER A 100 -5.83 -37.33 7.07
N GLY A 101 -7.04 -37.61 6.59
CA GLY A 101 -7.30 -38.35 5.36
C GLY A 101 -6.89 -37.60 4.08
N VAL A 102 -5.85 -36.77 4.14
CA VAL A 102 -5.30 -36.03 3.01
C VAL A 102 -3.94 -36.65 2.69
N ALA A 103 -3.87 -37.38 1.58
CA ALA A 103 -2.60 -37.86 1.04
C ALA A 103 -1.69 -36.66 0.75
N ARG A 104 -0.69 -36.45 1.62
CA ARG A 104 0.45 -35.58 1.30
C ARG A 104 1.47 -36.42 0.53
N PRO A 105 2.00 -35.93 -0.60
CA PRO A 105 3.01 -36.65 -1.35
C PRO A 105 4.31 -36.71 -0.54
N LEU A 106 4.91 -37.90 -0.53
CA LEU A 106 6.26 -38.14 -0.02
C LEU A 106 7.25 -37.27 -0.79
N VAL A 107 7.84 -36.29 -0.11
CA VAL A 107 9.08 -35.66 -0.56
C VAL A 107 10.20 -36.63 -0.20
N ARG A 108 10.61 -37.44 -1.20
CA ARG A 108 11.99 -37.85 -1.52
C ARG A 108 11.98 -39.21 -2.23
N SER A 109 11.65 -39.18 -3.51
CA SER A 109 12.23 -40.06 -4.53
C SER A 109 12.21 -39.30 -5.85
N ALA A 110 13.38 -38.87 -6.31
CA ALA A 110 13.54 -38.52 -7.70
C ALA A 110 13.65 -39.85 -8.47
N ALA A 111 12.49 -40.48 -8.72
CA ALA A 111 12.38 -41.38 -9.85
C ALA A 111 12.28 -40.50 -11.10
N SER A 112 13.28 -40.63 -11.96
CA SER A 112 13.33 -39.95 -13.24
C SER A 112 12.25 -40.52 -14.16
N ASP A 113 11.06 -39.93 -14.16
CA ASP A 113 10.12 -40.08 -15.27
C ASP A 113 10.40 -39.00 -16.33
N ALA A 114 11.65 -38.93 -16.76
CA ALA A 114 11.93 -38.56 -18.12
C ALA A 114 11.72 -39.84 -18.94
N GLN A 115 10.49 -40.03 -19.43
CA GLN A 115 10.32 -40.91 -20.58
C GLN A 115 11.31 -40.41 -21.64
N PRO A 116 12.26 -41.24 -22.12
CA PRO A 116 12.96 -40.90 -23.33
C PRO A 116 11.89 -40.82 -24.41
N ALA A 117 11.59 -39.60 -24.87
CA ALA A 117 10.90 -39.42 -26.13
C ALA A 117 11.71 -40.22 -27.14
N GLN A 118 11.20 -41.38 -27.53
CA GLN A 118 11.76 -42.11 -28.65
C GLN A 118 11.78 -41.11 -29.82
N PRO A 119 12.92 -40.95 -30.50
CA PRO A 119 12.94 -40.15 -31.71
C PRO A 119 12.00 -40.83 -32.68
N LEU A 120 10.82 -40.24 -32.89
CA LEU A 120 9.96 -40.58 -34.00
C LEU A 120 10.71 -40.13 -35.26
N ARG A 121 11.63 -40.95 -35.74
CA ARG A 121 12.18 -40.85 -37.09
C ARG A 121 11.07 -41.24 -38.06
N GLN A 122 10.09 -40.36 -38.22
CA GLN A 122 9.37 -40.35 -39.48
C GLN A 122 10.27 -39.63 -40.49
N PRO A 123 10.67 -40.29 -41.59
CA PRO A 123 11.39 -39.62 -42.64
C PRO A 123 10.45 -38.57 -43.27
N LEU A 124 10.78 -37.30 -43.05
CA LEU A 124 10.24 -36.13 -43.76
C LEU A 124 10.38 -36.25 -45.29
N ALA A 125 11.18 -37.19 -45.77
CA ALA A 125 11.24 -37.60 -47.17
C ALA A 125 9.86 -37.96 -47.75
N SER A 126 8.99 -38.63 -46.99
CA SER A 126 7.68 -39.09 -47.48
C SER A 126 6.68 -37.97 -47.80
N GLN A 127 6.80 -36.81 -47.13
CA GLN A 127 5.96 -35.64 -47.41
C GLN A 127 6.47 -34.87 -48.65
N PHE A 128 7.77 -34.88 -48.89
CA PHE A 128 8.36 -34.28 -50.08
C PHE A 128 8.11 -35.10 -51.36
N THR A 129 8.12 -36.45 -51.27
CA THR A 129 7.80 -37.32 -52.41
C THR A 129 6.33 -37.19 -52.84
N ARG A 130 5.40 -36.91 -51.92
CA ARG A 130 3.98 -36.64 -52.27
C ARG A 130 3.79 -35.31 -53.00
N ALA A 131 4.62 -34.30 -52.71
CA ALA A 131 4.57 -33.01 -53.41
C ALA A 131 5.17 -33.08 -54.84
N GLN A 132 6.19 -33.93 -55.05
CA GLN A 132 6.71 -34.17 -56.41
C GLN A 132 5.77 -35.05 -57.25
N ALA A 133 5.08 -36.01 -56.63
CA ALA A 133 4.11 -36.87 -57.32
C ALA A 133 2.82 -36.12 -57.75
N SER A 134 2.43 -35.04 -57.08
CA SER A 134 1.29 -34.21 -57.51
C SER A 134 1.64 -33.33 -58.72
N GLY A 135 2.89 -32.87 -58.82
CA GLY A 135 3.41 -32.15 -59.99
C GLY A 135 3.39 -33.00 -61.26
N GLN A 136 3.75 -34.29 -61.17
CA GLN A 136 3.74 -35.19 -62.34
C GLN A 136 2.34 -35.63 -62.80
N ARG A 137 1.33 -35.62 -61.93
CA ARG A 137 -0.07 -35.90 -62.32
C ARG A 137 -0.71 -34.76 -63.12
N ASN A 138 -0.22 -33.54 -62.96
CA ASN A 138 -0.67 -32.41 -63.77
C ASN A 138 0.02 -32.35 -65.14
N THR A 139 1.24 -32.84 -65.27
CA THR A 139 1.94 -32.90 -66.56
C THR A 139 1.41 -33.99 -67.49
N SER A 140 0.86 -35.09 -66.96
CA SER A 140 0.29 -36.16 -67.80
C SER A 140 -1.11 -35.83 -68.35
N ARG A 141 -1.88 -34.96 -67.69
CA ARG A 141 -3.18 -34.47 -68.20
C ARG A 141 -3.05 -33.45 -69.34
N ALA A 142 -1.87 -32.85 -69.52
CA ALA A 142 -1.61 -31.89 -70.60
C ALA A 142 -1.10 -32.54 -71.91
N GLN A 143 -0.71 -33.83 -71.90
CA GLN A 143 -0.09 -34.51 -73.06
C GLN A 143 -1.03 -35.42 -73.86
N GLN A 144 -2.34 -35.43 -73.59
CA GLN A 144 -3.31 -36.20 -74.37
C GLN A 144 -4.42 -35.31 -74.95
N ALA A 145 -4.05 -34.45 -75.91
CA ALA A 145 -5.00 -33.85 -76.83
C ALA A 145 -4.66 -34.35 -78.25
N ARG A 146 -5.41 -35.34 -78.74
CA ARG A 146 -5.34 -35.76 -80.15
C ARG A 146 -6.01 -34.69 -81.03
N PRO A 147 -5.45 -34.33 -82.19
CA PRO A 147 -6.09 -33.39 -83.10
C PRO A 147 -7.30 -34.04 -83.78
N LEU A 148 -8.49 -33.47 -83.57
CA LEU A 148 -9.69 -33.73 -84.36
C LEU A 148 -9.69 -32.79 -85.59
N PRO A 149 -10.05 -33.26 -86.79
CA PRO A 149 -10.11 -32.39 -87.96
C PRO A 149 -11.30 -31.44 -87.85
N LEU A 150 -11.05 -30.17 -88.17
CA LEU A 150 -12.01 -29.07 -88.18
C LEU A 150 -13.03 -29.22 -89.32
N PRO A 151 -14.20 -28.57 -89.18
CA PRO A 151 -14.36 -27.33 -89.96
C PRO A 151 -14.90 -26.12 -89.19
N ALA A 152 -14.39 -24.97 -89.66
CA ALA A 152 -14.92 -23.61 -89.71
C ALA A 152 -15.58 -23.02 -88.46
N TRP A 153 -14.96 -22.01 -87.82
CA TRP A 153 -15.37 -20.59 -87.96
C TRP A 153 -14.37 -19.62 -87.27
N ALA A 154 -14.05 -18.51 -87.95
CA ALA A 154 -12.92 -17.60 -87.72
C ALA A 154 -13.05 -16.64 -86.51
N GLY A 155 -13.75 -17.01 -85.45
CA GLY A 155 -13.93 -16.18 -84.25
C GLY A 155 -12.97 -16.49 -83.08
N ALA A 156 -12.25 -17.62 -83.13
CA ALA A 156 -11.54 -18.17 -81.97
C ALA A 156 -10.02 -17.87 -81.89
N TRP A 157 -9.45 -17.15 -82.87
CA TRP A 157 -7.99 -16.94 -82.93
C TRP A 157 -7.49 -15.80 -82.01
N ALA A 158 -8.31 -14.78 -81.78
CA ALA A 158 -7.93 -13.65 -80.92
C ALA A 158 -8.09 -13.92 -79.42
N SER A 159 -8.90 -14.92 -79.03
CA SER A 159 -9.07 -15.34 -77.64
C SER A 159 -8.00 -16.35 -77.22
N THR A 160 -7.52 -17.18 -78.13
CA THR A 160 -6.45 -18.16 -77.86
C THR A 160 -5.08 -17.48 -77.70
N GLN A 161 -4.75 -16.43 -78.45
CA GLN A 161 -3.52 -15.66 -78.23
C GLN A 161 -3.49 -14.91 -76.89
N ARG A 162 -4.63 -14.31 -76.47
CA ARG A 162 -4.75 -13.64 -75.17
C ARG A 162 -4.72 -14.64 -74.01
N ALA A 163 -5.32 -15.82 -74.18
CA ALA A 163 -5.20 -16.90 -73.21
C ALA A 163 -3.74 -17.38 -73.09
N GLY A 164 -3.04 -17.55 -74.22
CA GLY A 164 -1.63 -17.92 -74.30
C GLY A 164 -0.70 -16.97 -73.54
N ALA A 165 -0.81 -15.66 -73.81
CA ALA A 165 -0.03 -14.63 -73.12
C ALA A 165 -0.33 -14.56 -71.61
N ALA A 166 -1.59 -14.78 -71.21
CA ALA A 166 -1.97 -14.85 -69.79
C ALA A 166 -1.42 -16.11 -69.10
N THR A 167 -1.28 -17.23 -69.81
CA THR A 167 -0.60 -18.44 -69.29
C THR A 167 0.92 -18.28 -69.23
N GLU A 168 1.55 -17.63 -70.20
CA GLU A 168 2.99 -17.32 -70.18
C GLU A 168 3.34 -16.37 -69.04
N GLY A 169 2.55 -15.32 -68.82
CA GLY A 169 2.70 -14.43 -67.66
C GLY A 169 2.58 -15.17 -66.32
N ARG A 170 1.58 -16.06 -66.19
CA ARG A 170 1.43 -16.90 -64.98
C ARG A 170 2.59 -17.88 -64.77
N MET A 171 3.18 -18.41 -65.84
CA MET A 171 4.37 -19.26 -65.73
C MET A 171 5.61 -18.47 -65.34
N GLN A 172 5.79 -17.24 -65.83
CA GLN A 172 6.88 -16.35 -65.41
C GLN A 172 6.73 -15.92 -63.93
N ASP A 173 5.51 -15.62 -63.49
CA ASP A 173 5.21 -15.33 -62.08
C ASP A 173 5.43 -16.57 -61.18
N ALA A 174 5.10 -17.77 -61.66
CA ALA A 174 5.38 -19.00 -60.93
C ALA A 174 6.88 -19.30 -60.82
N GLN A 175 7.67 -18.99 -61.86
CA GLN A 175 9.13 -19.12 -61.82
C GLN A 175 9.73 -18.14 -60.79
N SER A 176 9.32 -16.87 -60.76
CA SER A 176 9.83 -15.89 -59.80
C SER A 176 9.51 -16.27 -58.34
N LEU A 177 8.34 -16.85 -58.08
CA LEU A 177 7.96 -17.41 -56.78
C LEU A 177 8.82 -18.63 -56.39
N GLN A 178 9.20 -19.47 -57.36
CA GLN A 178 10.08 -20.63 -57.15
C GLN A 178 11.50 -20.20 -56.75
N TRP A 179 12.06 -19.18 -57.42
CA TRP A 179 13.36 -18.61 -57.07
C TRP A 179 13.34 -17.92 -55.68
N GLY A 180 12.27 -17.19 -55.36
CA GLY A 180 12.08 -16.60 -54.03
C GLY A 180 11.96 -17.65 -52.91
N GLY A 181 11.31 -18.79 -53.18
CA GLY A 181 11.22 -19.92 -52.28
C GLY A 181 12.57 -20.61 -52.03
N GLN A 182 13.36 -20.83 -53.09
CA GLN A 182 14.71 -21.41 -52.97
C GLN A 182 15.65 -20.51 -52.17
N TYR A 183 15.63 -19.19 -52.40
CA TYR A 183 16.46 -18.24 -51.65
C TYR A 183 16.13 -18.23 -50.15
N ARG A 184 14.83 -18.21 -49.80
CA ARG A 184 14.38 -18.29 -48.40
C ARG A 184 14.78 -19.61 -47.73
N TRP A 185 14.73 -20.72 -48.48
CA TRP A 185 15.15 -22.03 -47.96
C TRP A 185 16.67 -22.10 -47.73
N GLN A 186 17.48 -21.56 -48.64
CA GLN A 186 18.93 -21.44 -48.46
C GLN A 186 19.30 -20.57 -47.26
N GLN A 187 18.62 -19.43 -47.07
CA GLN A 187 18.81 -18.61 -45.87
C GLN A 187 18.41 -19.35 -44.58
N ALA A 188 17.31 -20.10 -44.60
CA ALA A 188 16.88 -20.89 -43.45
C ALA A 188 17.90 -22.00 -43.09
N GLN A 189 18.49 -22.66 -44.10
CA GLN A 189 19.57 -23.63 -43.87
C GLN A 189 20.82 -22.97 -43.28
N ALA A 190 21.24 -21.82 -43.81
CA ALA A 190 22.39 -21.09 -43.29
C ALA A 190 22.17 -20.67 -41.82
N LEU A 191 20.98 -20.16 -41.49
CA LEU A 191 20.61 -19.81 -40.11
C LEU A 191 20.56 -21.04 -39.20
N HIS A 192 20.09 -22.19 -39.70
CA HIS A 192 20.08 -23.43 -38.93
C HIS A 192 21.49 -23.92 -38.62
N LEU A 193 22.40 -23.91 -39.60
CA LEU A 193 23.81 -24.27 -39.43
C LEU A 193 24.54 -23.30 -38.49
N GLN A 194 24.22 -22.01 -38.55
CA GLN A 194 24.79 -21.02 -37.63
C GLN A 194 24.28 -21.20 -36.20
N ARG A 195 23.01 -21.58 -36.01
CA ARG A 195 22.46 -21.91 -34.69
C ARG A 195 23.08 -23.20 -34.13
N SER A 196 23.25 -24.23 -34.96
CA SER A 196 23.86 -25.49 -34.52
C SER A 196 25.34 -25.32 -34.19
N SER A 197 26.09 -24.51 -34.94
CA SER A 197 27.50 -24.21 -34.64
C SER A 197 27.66 -23.40 -33.35
N ARG A 198 26.83 -22.37 -33.13
CA ARG A 198 26.78 -21.63 -31.85
C ARG A 198 26.41 -22.53 -30.68
N ALA A 199 25.45 -23.44 -30.88
CA ALA A 199 25.08 -24.42 -29.86
C ALA A 199 26.21 -25.39 -29.53
N GLN A 200 26.99 -25.84 -30.53
CA GLN A 200 28.19 -26.66 -30.36
C GLN A 200 29.30 -25.89 -29.64
N GLN A 201 29.57 -24.64 -30.02
CA GLN A 201 30.54 -23.78 -29.35
C GLN A 201 30.18 -23.48 -27.89
N ALA A 202 28.88 -23.47 -27.55
CA ALA A 202 28.41 -23.28 -26.18
C ALA A 202 28.43 -24.57 -25.33
N GLN A 203 28.70 -25.74 -25.89
CA GLN A 203 28.79 -27.01 -25.14
C GLN A 203 29.89 -27.01 -24.06
N PRO A 204 31.15 -26.63 -24.34
CA PRO A 204 32.20 -26.61 -23.32
C PRO A 204 31.87 -25.65 -22.17
N ALA A 205 31.32 -24.46 -22.47
CA ALA A 205 30.85 -23.53 -21.44
C ALA A 205 29.74 -24.14 -20.58
N ARG A 206 28.75 -24.81 -21.19
CA ARG A 206 27.70 -25.54 -20.44
C ARG A 206 28.28 -26.64 -19.54
N GLN A 207 29.29 -27.37 -19.99
CA GLN A 207 29.93 -28.40 -19.17
C GLN A 207 30.72 -27.79 -18.01
N GLN A 208 31.41 -26.66 -18.22
CA GLN A 208 32.08 -25.91 -17.15
C GLN A 208 31.11 -25.41 -16.09
N TRP A 209 29.97 -24.85 -16.50
CA TRP A 209 28.92 -24.41 -15.58
C TRP A 209 28.29 -25.58 -14.80
N ARG A 210 28.08 -26.74 -15.44
CA ARG A 210 27.60 -27.95 -14.75
C ARG A 210 28.60 -28.43 -13.70
N TRP A 211 29.88 -28.52 -14.06
CA TRP A 211 30.94 -28.93 -13.13
C TRP A 211 31.08 -27.95 -11.95
N ALA A 212 31.02 -26.65 -12.19
CA ALA A 212 31.05 -25.62 -11.15
C ALA A 212 29.83 -25.74 -10.21
N PHE A 213 28.65 -25.99 -10.76
CA PHE A 213 27.43 -26.20 -9.98
C PHE A 213 27.50 -27.48 -9.13
N GLU A 214 27.91 -28.61 -9.72
CA GLU A 214 28.09 -29.88 -9.00
C GLU A 214 29.13 -29.75 -7.88
N THR A 215 30.24 -29.06 -8.15
CA THR A 215 31.28 -28.76 -7.15
C THR A 215 30.74 -27.87 -6.04
N ALA A 216 29.95 -26.83 -6.36
CA ALA A 216 29.34 -25.97 -5.35
C ALA A 216 28.33 -26.73 -4.47
N VAL A 217 27.56 -27.65 -5.04
CA VAL A 217 26.64 -28.53 -4.29
C VAL A 217 27.43 -29.45 -3.35
N LEU A 218 28.51 -30.07 -3.82
CA LEU A 218 29.39 -30.91 -3.00
C LEU A 218 30.07 -30.11 -1.87
N LEU A 219 30.59 -28.93 -2.17
CA LEU A 219 31.19 -28.04 -1.17
C LEU A 219 30.18 -27.60 -0.11
N ARG A 220 28.95 -27.27 -0.52
CA ARG A 220 27.87 -26.93 0.42
C ARG A 220 27.47 -28.12 1.29
N ALA A 221 27.43 -29.33 0.73
CA ALA A 221 27.17 -30.55 1.49
C ALA A 221 28.31 -30.87 2.47
N LEU A 222 29.58 -30.68 2.07
CA LEU A 222 30.75 -30.85 2.94
C LEU A 222 30.77 -29.82 4.08
N LEU A 223 30.44 -28.55 3.79
CA LEU A 223 30.31 -27.50 4.81
C LEU A 223 29.16 -27.78 5.77
N ALA A 224 28.01 -28.24 5.26
CA ALA A 224 26.88 -28.66 6.09
C ALA A 224 27.23 -29.86 6.98
N GLY A 225 27.94 -30.85 6.45
CA GLY A 225 28.43 -32.00 7.21
C GLY A 225 29.44 -31.61 8.30
N ARG A 226 30.39 -30.72 7.99
CA ARG A 226 31.32 -30.17 8.99
C ARG A 226 30.61 -29.34 10.07
N ALA A 227 29.62 -28.54 9.68
CA ALA A 227 28.80 -27.79 10.64
C ALA A 227 27.97 -28.71 11.55
N GLN A 228 27.41 -29.80 11.00
CA GLN A 228 26.67 -30.81 11.77
C GLN A 228 27.56 -31.63 12.70
N GLN A 229 28.82 -31.88 12.34
CA GLN A 229 29.81 -32.52 13.23
C GLN A 229 30.36 -31.55 14.29
N ALA A 230 30.39 -30.24 14.01
CA ALA A 230 30.83 -29.21 14.95
C ALA A 230 29.77 -28.85 16.00
N LEU A 231 28.47 -28.97 15.69
CA LEU A 231 27.38 -28.68 16.63
C LEU A 231 27.44 -29.50 17.94
N PRO A 232 27.62 -30.83 17.93
CA PRO A 232 27.73 -31.61 19.17
C PRO A 232 29.04 -31.38 19.92
N LEU A 233 30.14 -31.01 19.23
CA LEU A 233 31.41 -30.64 19.88
C LEU A 233 31.35 -29.25 20.54
N ALA A 234 30.61 -28.31 19.93
CA ALA A 234 30.34 -26.99 20.48
C ALA A 234 29.35 -27.05 21.66
N LEU A 235 28.33 -27.92 21.58
CA LEU A 235 27.42 -28.20 22.69
C LEU A 235 28.13 -28.96 23.83
N ALA A 236 29.01 -29.92 23.53
CA ALA A 236 29.82 -30.60 24.55
C ALA A 236 30.85 -29.68 25.22
N HIS A 237 31.44 -28.70 24.50
CA HIS A 237 32.27 -27.67 25.13
C HIS A 237 31.44 -26.67 25.96
N ALA A 238 30.23 -26.31 25.50
CA ALA A 238 29.33 -25.42 26.23
C ALA A 238 28.74 -26.08 27.49
N ASP A 239 28.43 -27.37 27.43
CA ASP A 239 27.89 -28.14 28.56
C ASP A 239 29.01 -28.62 29.50
N GLY A 240 30.18 -29.00 28.99
CA GLY A 240 31.35 -29.37 29.78
C GLY A 240 31.94 -28.20 30.59
N ALA A 241 31.97 -26.99 30.02
CA ALA A 241 32.39 -25.80 30.74
C ALA A 241 31.35 -25.32 31.78
N ARG A 242 30.06 -25.62 31.57
CA ARG A 242 28.97 -25.27 32.51
C ARG A 242 28.80 -26.29 33.64
N LEU A 243 29.02 -27.58 33.40
CA LEU A 243 28.93 -28.63 34.42
C LEU A 243 30.20 -28.78 35.27
N ALA A 244 31.39 -28.46 34.75
CA ALA A 244 32.62 -28.57 35.53
C ALA A 244 32.82 -27.45 36.58
N LEU A 245 32.08 -26.34 36.48
CA LEU A 245 32.15 -25.23 37.46
C LEU A 245 31.06 -25.26 38.55
N LEU A 246 30.04 -26.13 38.40
CA LEU A 246 28.94 -26.22 39.38
C LEU A 246 29.16 -27.26 40.48
N LEU A 247 30.23 -28.07 40.42
CA LEU A 247 30.49 -29.12 41.42
C LEU A 247 31.58 -28.75 42.43
N ARG A 248 32.16 -27.53 42.40
CA ARG A 248 33.28 -27.20 43.29
C ARG A 248 33.39 -25.75 43.76
N SER A 249 32.29 -25.03 43.92
CA SER A 249 32.31 -23.74 44.62
C SER A 249 31.17 -23.61 45.64
N PRO A 250 31.46 -23.20 46.89
CA PRO A 250 30.41 -22.94 47.87
C PRO A 250 29.55 -21.73 47.45
N PRO A 251 28.26 -21.70 47.83
CA PRO A 251 27.22 -20.85 47.23
C PRO A 251 27.36 -19.32 47.44
N TRP A 252 28.45 -18.85 48.05
CA TRP A 252 28.70 -17.42 48.30
C TRP A 252 29.70 -16.78 47.32
N ALA A 253 30.36 -17.55 46.46
CA ALA A 253 31.39 -17.03 45.54
C ALA A 253 30.86 -16.48 44.20
N GLY A 254 29.57 -16.69 43.87
CA GLY A 254 29.01 -16.34 42.55
C GLY A 254 28.69 -14.86 42.31
N ARG A 255 28.92 -13.96 43.27
CA ARG A 255 28.42 -12.56 43.19
C ARG A 255 29.42 -11.54 42.64
N TRP A 256 30.67 -11.91 42.35
CA TRP A 256 31.72 -10.96 41.94
C TRP A 256 32.34 -11.21 40.54
N GLN A 257 31.82 -12.14 39.75
CA GLN A 257 32.43 -12.52 38.46
C GLN A 257 31.83 -11.83 37.22
N LEU A 258 30.73 -11.08 37.35
CA LEU A 258 30.13 -10.34 36.23
C LEU A 258 30.82 -8.99 35.91
N ALA A 259 31.93 -8.67 36.58
CA ALA A 259 32.67 -7.43 36.40
C ALA A 259 34.16 -7.62 36.04
N MET A 260 34.57 -8.77 35.50
CA MET A 260 35.92 -8.92 34.94
C MET A 260 35.92 -8.65 33.44
N PRO A 261 36.76 -7.71 32.94
CA PRO A 261 36.92 -7.49 31.51
C PRO A 261 37.48 -8.76 30.85
N ALA A 262 37.00 -9.06 29.64
CA ALA A 262 37.41 -10.26 28.91
C ALA A 262 38.94 -10.29 28.69
N PRO A 263 39.56 -11.50 28.68
CA PRO A 263 40.98 -11.67 28.45
C PRO A 263 41.43 -11.01 27.13
N PRO A 264 42.67 -10.48 27.06
CA PRO A 264 43.16 -9.73 25.90
C PRO A 264 43.03 -10.48 24.56
N ALA A 265 43.11 -11.82 24.58
CA ALA A 265 43.00 -12.67 23.40
C ALA A 265 41.62 -12.67 22.72
N LEU A 266 40.58 -12.15 23.38
CA LEU A 266 39.22 -12.04 22.83
C LEU A 266 38.81 -10.60 22.49
N ARG A 267 39.69 -9.61 22.71
CA ARG A 267 39.47 -8.24 22.27
C ARG A 267 39.79 -8.16 20.78
N ARG A 268 38.80 -7.76 19.96
CA ARG A 268 39.10 -7.37 18.58
C ARG A 268 39.99 -6.13 18.63
N PRO A 269 41.00 -6.00 17.76
CA PRO A 269 41.67 -4.72 17.57
C PRO A 269 40.61 -3.76 17.05
N ASP A 270 40.25 -2.77 17.86
CA ASP A 270 39.40 -1.67 17.41
C ASP A 270 40.12 -0.97 16.25
N ASP A 271 39.46 -0.93 15.10
CA ASP A 271 39.84 -0.05 14.01
C ASP A 271 39.74 1.39 14.51
N GLY A 272 40.91 2.02 14.66
CA GLY A 272 41.11 3.34 15.27
C GLY A 272 40.46 4.54 14.55
N SER A 273 39.30 4.37 13.91
CA SER A 273 38.40 5.48 13.65
C SER A 273 37.54 5.71 14.88
N ALA A 274 38.00 6.55 15.81
CA ALA A 274 37.09 7.22 16.72
C ALA A 274 36.14 8.07 15.87
N GLN A 275 34.99 7.49 15.48
CA GLN A 275 33.86 8.29 15.06
C GLN A 275 33.56 9.24 16.24
N PRO A 276 33.44 10.56 16.02
CA PRO A 276 32.98 11.43 17.08
C PRO A 276 31.66 10.86 17.56
N GLN A 277 31.58 10.52 18.86
CA GLN A 277 30.32 10.08 19.43
C GLN A 277 29.29 11.15 19.08
N PRO A 278 28.17 10.81 18.42
CA PRO A 278 27.12 11.79 18.19
C PRO A 278 26.77 12.37 19.55
N GLN A 279 26.77 13.70 19.66
CA GLN A 279 26.42 14.40 20.90
C GLN A 279 25.15 13.75 21.45
N SER A 280 25.21 13.28 22.70
CA SER A 280 24.06 12.67 23.34
C SER A 280 22.93 13.70 23.32
N CYS A 281 21.86 13.38 22.58
CA CYS A 281 20.71 14.24 22.34
C CYS A 281 19.88 14.56 23.59
N TYR A 282 20.33 14.08 24.75
CA TYR A 282 19.77 14.31 26.07
C TYR A 282 20.89 14.77 27.01
N THR A 283 20.74 15.98 27.54
CA THR A 283 21.55 16.47 28.67
C THR A 283 20.63 16.46 29.88
N PRO A 284 20.88 15.63 30.92
CA PRO A 284 19.98 15.50 32.05
C PRO A 284 19.80 16.84 32.77
N SER A 285 18.54 17.28 32.88
CA SER A 285 18.12 18.46 33.63
C SER A 285 17.01 18.05 34.60
N ALA A 286 16.97 18.67 35.78
CA ALA A 286 15.91 18.46 36.76
C ALA A 286 14.57 19.10 36.34
N GLN A 287 14.56 19.90 35.27
CA GLN A 287 13.35 20.48 34.70
C GLN A 287 12.72 19.54 33.67
N LEU A 288 11.57 18.95 34.02
CA LEU A 288 10.76 18.17 33.09
C LEU A 288 9.87 19.11 32.27
N VAL A 289 10.11 19.18 30.96
CA VAL A 289 9.29 19.95 30.02
C VAL A 289 8.38 18.97 29.27
N PHE A 290 7.07 19.08 29.47
CA PHE A 290 6.09 18.19 28.83
C PHE A 290 5.67 18.75 27.47
N CYS A 291 5.99 18.02 26.40
CA CYS A 291 5.79 18.48 25.01
C CYS A 291 4.71 17.70 24.25
N ARG A 292 4.16 16.64 24.86
CA ARG A 292 2.96 15.92 24.41
C ARG A 292 2.08 15.68 25.64
N GLN A 293 0.77 15.61 25.43
CA GLN A 293 -0.14 15.24 26.51
C GLN A 293 0.09 13.79 26.93
N PRO A 294 0.27 13.51 28.23
CA PRO A 294 0.48 12.16 28.70
C PRO A 294 -0.80 11.33 28.55
N GLY A 295 -0.72 10.21 27.84
CA GLY A 295 -1.79 9.19 27.78
C GLY A 295 -1.74 8.18 28.95
N GLY A 296 -0.86 8.40 29.93
CA GLY A 296 -0.62 7.50 31.07
C GLY A 296 0.37 8.12 32.08
N ALA A 297 0.68 7.38 33.15
CA ALA A 297 1.58 7.84 34.22
C ALA A 297 3.09 7.67 33.92
N ASP A 298 3.42 7.04 32.79
CA ASP A 298 4.80 6.75 32.41
C ASP A 298 5.48 7.95 31.77
N LEU A 299 6.71 8.25 32.22
CA LEU A 299 7.56 9.29 31.64
C LEU A 299 8.41 8.70 30.50
N LEU A 300 8.14 9.13 29.27
CA LEU A 300 8.94 8.79 28.09
C LEU A 300 9.87 9.95 27.72
N PHE A 301 11.18 9.70 27.73
CA PHE A 301 12.18 10.68 27.33
C PHE A 301 12.53 10.49 25.84
N GLU A 302 12.16 11.47 25.02
CA GLU A 302 12.51 11.52 23.59
C GLU A 302 13.60 12.56 23.33
N CYS A 303 14.49 12.27 22.38
CA CYS A 303 15.49 13.20 21.91
C CYS A 303 14.94 14.09 20.79
N GLY A 304 14.74 15.38 21.07
CA GLY A 304 14.33 16.37 20.08
C GLY A 304 14.00 17.72 20.71
N THR A 305 14.14 18.81 19.96
CA THR A 305 13.55 20.10 20.34
C THR A 305 12.04 19.96 20.34
N CYS A 306 11.39 20.35 21.43
CA CYS A 306 9.94 20.42 21.50
C CYS A 306 9.40 21.53 20.60
N SER A 307 9.31 21.27 19.30
CA SER A 307 8.57 22.13 18.38
C SER A 307 7.09 21.80 18.50
N ASN A 308 6.36 22.62 19.24
CA ASN A 308 4.90 22.69 19.14
C ASN A 308 4.55 23.30 17.78
N GLY A 309 4.59 22.47 16.73
CA GLY A 309 4.29 22.82 15.34
C GLY A 309 4.97 21.83 14.38
N PRO A 310 4.36 21.49 13.24
CA PRO A 310 5.04 20.69 12.22
C PRO A 310 6.21 21.52 11.68
N SER A 311 7.43 21.23 12.13
CA SER A 311 8.63 21.64 11.41
C SER A 311 8.57 21.02 10.00
N PRO A 312 8.93 21.75 8.92
CA PRO A 312 9.04 21.19 7.58
C PRO A 312 10.29 20.31 7.46
N GLU A 313 10.49 19.41 8.42
CA GLU A 313 11.58 18.45 8.36
C GLU A 313 11.21 17.36 7.36
N THR A 314 12.03 17.24 6.31
CA THR A 314 11.91 16.17 5.34
C THR A 314 11.88 14.81 6.04
N VAL A 315 10.84 14.03 5.79
CA VAL A 315 10.76 12.66 6.29
C VAL A 315 11.67 11.78 5.43
N VAL A 316 12.86 11.50 5.95
CA VAL A 316 13.84 10.62 5.28
C VAL A 316 13.63 9.18 5.70
N VAL A 317 13.23 8.32 4.76
CA VAL A 317 13.11 6.89 5.03
C VAL A 317 14.48 6.22 4.88
N PRO A 318 15.02 5.58 5.93
CA PRO A 318 16.36 5.03 5.88
C PRO A 318 16.45 3.85 4.91
N VAL A 319 17.56 3.78 4.16
CA VAL A 319 17.83 2.68 3.24
C VAL A 319 18.02 1.37 4.01
N ARG A 320 17.11 0.42 3.84
CA ARG A 320 17.17 -0.91 4.46
C ARG A 320 17.10 -2.02 3.41
N ARG A 321 17.71 -3.17 3.74
CA ARG A 321 17.57 -4.41 2.94
C ARG A 321 16.16 -5.00 3.06
N VAL A 322 15.51 -4.81 4.21
CA VAL A 322 14.17 -5.32 4.51
C VAL A 322 13.41 -4.26 5.30
N TYR A 323 12.18 -3.98 4.89
CA TYR A 323 11.20 -3.20 5.65
C TYR A 323 10.15 -4.16 6.21
N ILE A 324 10.05 -4.23 7.54
CA ILE A 324 9.03 -5.00 8.24
C ILE A 324 8.03 -4.00 8.79
N VAL A 325 6.77 -4.12 8.36
CA VAL A 325 5.67 -3.26 8.83
C VAL A 325 4.58 -4.13 9.40
N HIS A 326 4.15 -3.80 10.62
CA HIS A 326 2.98 -4.37 11.24
C HIS A 326 1.76 -3.60 10.76
N ASN A 327 1.07 -4.16 9.77
CA ASN A 327 -0.14 -3.54 9.25
C ASN A 327 -1.31 -3.82 10.19
N SER A 328 -1.94 -2.75 10.66
CA SER A 328 -3.18 -2.80 11.42
C SER A 328 -4.15 -1.79 10.84
N ILE A 329 -5.36 -2.25 10.54
CA ILE A 329 -6.47 -1.37 10.26
C ILE A 329 -7.60 -1.70 11.22
N THR A 330 -8.09 -0.67 11.90
CA THR A 330 -9.33 -0.75 12.67
C THR A 330 -10.33 0.18 12.04
N LEU A 331 -11.60 -0.22 12.06
CA LEU A 331 -12.71 0.61 11.61
C LEU A 331 -13.71 0.65 12.76
N THR A 332 -13.89 1.80 13.37
CA THR A 332 -14.70 1.92 14.58
C THR A 332 -15.85 2.89 14.31
N ARG A 333 -17.09 2.48 14.61
CA ARG A 333 -18.22 3.41 14.64
C ARG A 333 -18.03 4.37 15.80
N ILE A 334 -18.02 5.67 15.52
CA ILE A 334 -17.78 6.70 16.54
C ILE A 334 -18.87 6.65 17.61
N GLU A 335 -20.13 6.62 17.17
CA GLU A 335 -21.26 6.45 18.08
C GLU A 335 -21.32 5.01 18.61
N GLY A 336 -21.20 4.86 19.92
CA GLY A 336 -21.19 3.56 20.60
C GLY A 336 -19.85 2.83 20.58
N GLY A 337 -18.84 3.33 19.87
CA GLY A 337 -17.46 2.80 19.94
C GLY A 337 -17.29 1.37 19.43
N VAL A 338 -18.16 0.91 18.52
CA VAL A 338 -18.16 -0.49 18.06
C VAL A 338 -17.16 -0.69 16.93
N GLU A 339 -16.26 -1.66 17.08
CA GLU A 339 -15.32 -2.05 16.02
C GLU A 339 -16.01 -2.91 14.95
N LEU A 340 -15.85 -2.53 13.68
CA LEU A 340 -16.51 -3.12 12.51
C LEU A 340 -15.64 -4.14 11.75
N HIS A 341 -14.45 -4.49 12.25
CA HIS A 341 -13.50 -5.47 11.69
C HIS A 341 -13.56 -5.65 10.16
N PRO A 342 -12.93 -4.75 9.38
CA PRO A 342 -12.98 -4.80 7.93
C PRO A 342 -12.16 -5.97 7.37
N LEU A 343 -12.73 -6.71 6.42
CA LEU A 343 -12.03 -7.73 5.64
C LEU A 343 -11.23 -7.10 4.51
N THR A 344 -11.85 -6.13 3.84
CA THR A 344 -11.21 -5.25 2.86
C THR A 344 -11.52 -3.81 3.20
N PHE A 345 -10.61 -2.91 2.87
CA PHE A 345 -10.80 -1.47 3.01
C PHE A 345 -10.05 -0.74 1.90
N GLU A 346 -10.74 0.18 1.25
CA GLU A 346 -10.20 1.04 0.22
C GLU A 346 -10.55 2.49 0.54
N ALA A 347 -9.59 3.39 0.37
CA ALA A 347 -9.84 4.83 0.46
C ALA A 347 -8.97 5.57 -0.55
N SER A 348 -9.49 6.62 -1.19
CA SER A 348 -8.76 7.43 -2.15
C SER A 348 -9.04 8.92 -2.00
N LEU A 349 -8.03 9.72 -2.31
CA LEU A 349 -8.07 11.17 -2.36
C LEU A 349 -7.12 11.66 -3.46
N ASP A 350 -7.59 12.56 -4.31
CA ASP A 350 -6.78 13.23 -5.31
C ASP A 350 -6.99 14.74 -5.31
N VAL A 351 -6.13 15.47 -6.01
CA VAL A 351 -6.13 16.95 -6.05
C VAL A 351 -7.43 17.53 -6.60
N ASP A 352 -8.15 16.77 -7.42
CA ASP A 352 -9.42 17.18 -8.00
C ASP A 352 -10.63 16.76 -7.13
N SER A 353 -10.39 16.00 -6.06
CA SER A 353 -11.37 15.54 -5.08
C SER A 353 -11.27 16.34 -3.77
N TRP A 354 -12.38 16.93 -3.34
CA TRP A 354 -12.46 17.70 -2.09
C TRP A 354 -12.75 16.84 -0.84
N THR A 355 -13.00 15.54 -1.00
CA THR A 355 -13.26 14.60 0.08
C THR A 355 -12.69 13.22 -0.24
N TRP A 356 -12.44 12.42 0.80
CA TRP A 356 -12.11 11.01 0.65
C TRP A 356 -13.29 10.26 0.02
N SER A 357 -13.00 9.34 -0.89
CA SER A 357 -13.94 8.27 -1.28
C SER A 357 -13.47 6.96 -0.66
N TRP A 358 -14.38 6.15 -0.12
CA TRP A 358 -13.99 4.91 0.53
C TRP A 358 -15.01 3.79 0.39
N SER A 359 -14.55 2.55 0.55
CA SER A 359 -15.40 1.38 0.71
C SER A 359 -14.75 0.31 1.59
N ALA A 360 -15.58 -0.52 2.22
CA ALA A 360 -15.12 -1.65 3.00
C ALA A 360 -16.07 -2.84 2.90
N THR A 361 -15.52 -4.04 3.12
CA THR A 361 -16.32 -5.25 3.28
C THR A 361 -16.23 -5.73 4.72
N LEU A 362 -17.38 -5.95 5.35
CA LEU A 362 -17.51 -6.32 6.75
C LEU A 362 -18.18 -7.69 6.88
N HIS A 363 -17.96 -8.34 8.03
CA HIS A 363 -18.64 -9.59 8.36
C HIS A 363 -20.15 -9.39 8.55
N HIS A 364 -20.97 -10.41 8.23
CA HIS A 364 -22.44 -10.34 8.32
C HIS A 364 -22.95 -9.84 9.68
N SER A 365 -22.30 -10.26 10.77
CA SER A 365 -22.68 -9.90 12.15
C SER A 365 -22.61 -8.40 12.43
N MET A 366 -21.94 -7.62 11.58
CA MET A 366 -21.83 -6.17 11.75
C MET A 366 -23.09 -5.41 11.35
N GLY A 367 -24.07 -6.07 10.70
CA GLY A 367 -25.25 -5.41 10.14
C GLY A 367 -26.04 -4.54 11.13
N GLN A 368 -26.17 -5.00 12.39
CA GLN A 368 -26.88 -4.25 13.44
C GLN A 368 -26.20 -2.91 13.80
N HIS A 369 -24.91 -2.76 13.49
CA HIS A 369 -24.12 -1.56 13.78
C HIS A 369 -24.05 -0.58 12.61
N LEU A 370 -24.66 -0.89 11.46
CA LEU A 370 -24.63 -0.04 10.26
C LEU A 370 -25.82 0.93 10.17
N GLY A 371 -26.68 0.97 11.20
CA GLY A 371 -27.82 1.87 11.33
C GLY A 371 -27.43 3.36 11.32
N ARG A 372 -28.39 4.22 10.96
CA ARG A 372 -28.25 5.69 11.11
C ARG A 372 -27.89 6.07 12.55
N GLN A 373 -27.38 7.28 12.69
CA GLN A 373 -27.12 7.89 14.00
C GLN A 373 -28.43 8.27 14.70
N ALA A 374 -28.36 8.58 15.99
CA ALA A 374 -29.52 9.01 16.78
C ALA A 374 -30.24 10.25 16.21
N ASP A 375 -29.51 11.15 15.54
CA ASP A 375 -30.03 12.34 14.85
C ASP A 375 -30.59 12.05 13.45
N GLY A 376 -30.56 10.79 12.99
CA GLY A 376 -30.98 10.37 11.67
C GLY A 376 -29.91 10.50 10.59
N GLU A 377 -28.72 10.99 10.90
CA GLU A 377 -27.62 11.15 9.96
C GLU A 377 -26.97 9.81 9.59
N ALA A 378 -26.20 9.84 8.50
CA ALA A 378 -25.35 8.72 8.10
C ALA A 378 -24.31 8.39 9.19
N PRO A 379 -24.09 7.11 9.55
CA PRO A 379 -23.15 6.77 10.61
C PRO A 379 -21.72 7.17 10.23
N ILE A 380 -21.03 7.74 11.22
CA ILE A 380 -19.62 8.13 11.11
C ILE A 380 -18.75 7.00 11.68
N VAL A 381 -17.72 6.65 10.91
CA VAL A 381 -16.71 5.67 11.29
C VAL A 381 -15.32 6.33 11.27
N GLU A 382 -14.46 5.87 12.16
CA GLU A 382 -13.05 6.24 12.19
C GLU A 382 -12.23 5.02 11.75
N ALA A 383 -11.50 5.18 10.65
CA ALA A 383 -10.55 4.18 10.17
C ALA A 383 -9.15 4.54 10.67
N VAL A 384 -8.52 3.71 11.49
CA VAL A 384 -7.14 3.89 11.95
C VAL A 384 -6.22 2.97 11.18
N ILE A 385 -5.39 3.55 10.31
CA ILE A 385 -4.50 2.85 9.37
C ILE A 385 -3.07 3.04 9.84
N ASN A 386 -2.47 2.01 10.44
CA ASN A 386 -1.12 2.07 11.04
C ASN A 386 -0.93 3.32 11.94
N GLY A 387 -1.94 3.64 12.74
CA GLY A 387 -1.96 4.81 13.65
C GLY A 387 -2.48 6.10 13.03
N GLN A 388 -2.72 6.16 11.72
CA GLN A 388 -3.28 7.35 11.04
C GLN A 388 -4.80 7.23 10.96
N ALA A 389 -5.51 8.15 11.62
CA ALA A 389 -6.97 8.15 11.68
C ALA A 389 -7.59 8.93 10.51
N LEU A 390 -8.64 8.37 9.91
CA LEU A 390 -9.51 9.01 8.93
C LEU A 390 -10.95 8.93 9.40
N ARG A 391 -11.67 10.05 9.44
CA ARG A 391 -13.12 10.03 9.70
C ARG A 391 -13.92 10.03 8.41
N LEU A 392 -14.85 9.09 8.33
CA LEU A 392 -15.57 8.74 7.12
C LEU A 392 -17.07 8.58 7.44
N ARG A 393 -17.93 8.89 6.47
CA ARG A 393 -19.38 8.71 6.55
C ARG A 393 -19.79 7.51 5.70
N ILE A 394 -20.65 6.64 6.25
CA ILE A 394 -21.27 5.54 5.50
C ILE A 394 -22.51 6.08 4.79
N GLU A 395 -22.44 6.21 3.47
CA GLU A 395 -23.56 6.72 2.65
C GLU A 395 -24.33 5.60 1.96
N SER A 396 -23.68 4.46 1.71
CA SER A 396 -24.29 3.29 1.11
C SER A 396 -23.92 2.02 1.86
N ARG A 397 -24.88 1.10 1.95
CA ARG A 397 -24.71 -0.23 2.53
C ARG A 397 -25.48 -1.24 1.69
N GLY A 398 -24.86 -2.36 1.39
CA GLY A 398 -25.48 -3.47 0.65
C GLY A 398 -25.09 -4.80 1.26
N LEU A 399 -26.02 -5.75 1.27
CA LEU A 399 -25.76 -7.12 1.68
C LEU A 399 -25.42 -7.95 0.44
N ASP A 400 -24.23 -8.54 0.41
CA ASP A 400 -23.84 -9.52 -0.60
C ASP A 400 -24.15 -10.93 -0.08
N GLU A 401 -25.22 -11.51 -0.62
CA GLU A 401 -25.70 -12.86 -0.30
C GLU A 401 -25.11 -13.94 -1.22
N ARG A 402 -24.27 -13.58 -2.19
CA ARG A 402 -23.70 -14.53 -3.16
C ARG A 402 -22.62 -15.43 -2.55
N PHE A 403 -22.07 -15.04 -1.40
CA PHE A 403 -21.05 -15.77 -0.68
C PHE A 403 -21.60 -16.29 0.65
N ASN A 404 -21.21 -17.51 1.04
CA ASN A 404 -21.43 -18.03 2.38
C ASN A 404 -20.10 -18.02 3.15
N PRO A 405 -19.94 -17.23 4.23
CA PRO A 405 -20.96 -16.38 4.85
C PRO A 405 -21.21 -15.08 4.05
N SER A 406 -22.45 -14.56 4.14
CA SER A 406 -22.85 -13.29 3.55
C SER A 406 -21.97 -12.15 4.07
N ARG A 407 -21.82 -11.08 3.28
CA ARG A 407 -20.95 -9.95 3.66
C ARG A 407 -21.66 -8.62 3.50
N TRP A 408 -21.35 -7.65 4.34
CA TRP A 408 -21.80 -6.28 4.16
C TRP A 408 -20.77 -5.52 3.34
N ARG A 409 -21.21 -4.85 2.27
CA ARG A 409 -20.43 -3.84 1.58
C ARG A 409 -20.91 -2.48 2.03
N VAL A 410 -20.00 -1.67 2.56
CA VAL A 410 -20.27 -0.29 2.93
C VAL A 410 -19.39 0.64 2.11
N SER A 411 -19.91 1.82 1.79
CA SER A 411 -19.14 2.86 1.10
C SER A 411 -19.66 4.24 1.43
N GLY A 412 -18.85 5.24 1.13
CA GLY A 412 -19.26 6.64 1.25
C GLY A 412 -18.11 7.58 1.03
N ARG A 413 -18.17 8.73 1.70
CA ARG A 413 -17.22 9.83 1.57
C ARG A 413 -16.64 10.23 2.92
N GLY A 414 -15.69 11.17 2.94
CA GLY A 414 -15.20 11.79 4.17
C GLY A 414 -16.30 12.55 4.92
N VAL A 415 -16.05 12.90 6.18
CA VAL A 415 -17.06 13.61 7.02
C VAL A 415 -17.49 14.94 6.41
N ASN A 416 -16.60 15.63 5.71
CA ASN A 416 -16.90 16.90 5.04
C ASN A 416 -17.91 16.78 3.90
N ALA A 417 -18.33 15.57 3.52
CA ALA A 417 -19.46 15.38 2.61
C ALA A 417 -20.77 15.97 3.13
N ILE A 418 -20.89 16.20 4.45
CA ILE A 418 -22.03 16.91 5.04
C ILE A 418 -22.21 18.34 4.48
N LEU A 419 -21.13 18.97 4.00
CA LEU A 419 -21.15 20.33 3.46
C LEU A 419 -21.62 20.39 1.99
N ALA A 420 -21.85 19.24 1.36
CA ALA A 420 -22.23 19.14 -0.04
C ALA A 420 -23.60 18.47 -0.21
N ALA A 421 -24.16 18.56 -1.42
CA ALA A 421 -25.33 17.78 -1.77
C ALA A 421 -25.06 16.26 -1.61
N PRO A 422 -26.07 15.47 -1.18
CA PRO A 422 -27.45 15.86 -0.85
C PRO A 422 -27.65 16.32 0.61
N HIS A 423 -26.60 16.41 1.42
CA HIS A 423 -26.71 16.61 2.87
C HIS A 423 -26.79 18.09 3.27
N ALA A 424 -26.17 18.98 2.49
CA ALA A 424 -26.31 20.42 2.64
C ALA A 424 -27.38 20.96 1.67
N PRO A 425 -28.19 21.95 2.11
CA PRO A 425 -29.13 22.63 1.23
C PRO A 425 -28.39 23.48 0.18
N VAL A 426 -29.06 23.70 -0.95
CA VAL A 426 -28.62 24.67 -1.96
C VAL A 426 -29.09 26.06 -1.53
N MET A 427 -28.18 27.02 -1.46
CA MET A 427 -28.45 28.40 -1.10
C MET A 427 -27.72 29.39 -1.99
N ALA A 428 -28.09 30.67 -1.89
CA ALA A 428 -27.43 31.76 -2.59
C ALA A 428 -26.45 32.47 -1.66
N PHE A 429 -25.22 32.62 -2.12
CA PHE A 429 -24.17 33.39 -1.46
C PHE A 429 -23.95 34.68 -2.24
N ALA A 430 -24.09 35.81 -1.55
CA ALA A 430 -23.84 37.14 -2.08
C ALA A 430 -23.44 38.06 -0.93
N PHE A 431 -22.44 38.90 -1.18
CA PHE A 431 -21.88 39.79 -0.16
C PHE A 431 -21.95 41.24 -0.65
N PRO A 432 -22.64 42.15 0.05
CA PRO A 432 -22.82 43.54 -0.39
C PRO A 432 -21.59 44.41 -0.13
N ASP A 433 -20.76 44.02 0.84
CA ASP A 433 -19.55 44.74 1.24
C ASP A 433 -18.30 44.09 0.62
N GLN A 434 -17.24 44.88 0.49
CA GLN A 434 -15.94 44.34 0.10
C GLN A 434 -15.37 43.46 1.22
N LEU A 435 -14.94 42.25 0.86
CA LEU A 435 -14.36 41.28 1.77
C LEU A 435 -13.13 40.63 1.13
N SER A 436 -12.22 40.12 1.96
CA SER A 436 -11.20 39.19 1.47
C SER A 436 -11.82 37.85 1.07
N ALA A 437 -11.19 37.13 0.14
CA ALA A 437 -11.62 35.80 -0.25
C ALA A 437 -11.62 34.82 0.94
N GLN A 438 -10.65 34.95 1.85
CA GLN A 438 -10.65 34.18 3.10
C GLN A 438 -11.87 34.49 3.98
N GLN A 439 -12.22 35.77 4.16
CA GLN A 439 -13.41 36.17 4.92
C GLN A 439 -14.70 35.69 4.26
N ILE A 440 -14.80 35.74 2.93
CA ILE A 440 -15.94 35.17 2.18
C ILE A 440 -16.05 33.68 2.47
N ALA A 441 -14.95 32.93 2.42
CA ALA A 441 -14.95 31.50 2.70
C ALA A 441 -15.43 31.19 4.14
N GLN A 442 -15.00 31.98 5.12
CA GLN A 442 -15.47 31.87 6.51
C GLN A 442 -16.97 32.17 6.63
N GLN A 443 -17.48 33.19 5.94
CA GLN A 443 -18.90 33.54 5.95
C GLN A 443 -19.78 32.55 5.18
N VAL A 444 -19.26 31.90 4.13
CA VAL A 444 -19.92 30.77 3.48
C VAL A 444 -20.18 29.66 4.48
N LEU A 445 -19.23 29.37 5.39
CA LEU A 445 -19.40 28.40 6.47
C LEU A 445 -20.08 28.99 7.72
N ALA A 446 -20.90 30.02 7.55
CA ALA A 446 -21.72 30.60 8.60
C ALA A 446 -23.19 30.69 8.16
N LEU A 447 -24.10 30.48 9.09
CA LEU A 447 -25.54 30.72 8.92
C LEU A 447 -25.92 31.93 9.76
N ASN A 448 -26.38 33.01 9.12
CA ASN A 448 -26.73 34.27 9.79
C ASN A 448 -25.60 34.82 10.68
N GLY A 449 -24.34 34.69 10.22
CA GLY A 449 -23.16 35.13 10.95
C GLY A 449 -22.67 34.17 12.05
N VAL A 450 -23.34 33.03 12.26
CA VAL A 450 -22.92 32.01 13.24
C VAL A 450 -22.19 30.88 12.51
N PRO A 451 -20.91 30.56 12.86
CA PRO A 451 -20.18 29.46 12.24
C PRO A 451 -20.90 28.12 12.40
N ILE A 452 -20.94 27.31 11.34
CA ILE A 452 -21.60 25.98 11.33
C ILE A 452 -20.72 24.85 11.89
N GLY A 453 -19.64 25.21 12.61
CA GLY A 453 -18.73 24.25 13.22
C GLY A 453 -17.67 23.67 12.27
N TRP A 454 -17.35 24.36 11.18
CA TRP A 454 -16.27 24.00 10.25
C TRP A 454 -15.24 25.12 10.13
N ASP A 455 -13.97 24.77 10.27
CA ASP A 455 -12.85 25.70 10.16
C ASP A 455 -12.19 25.66 8.79
N ILE A 456 -11.51 26.75 8.44
CA ILE A 456 -10.72 26.88 7.22
C ILE A 456 -9.26 27.15 7.55
N ASP A 457 -8.39 26.27 7.07
CA ASP A 457 -6.96 26.48 6.96
C ASP A 457 -6.66 27.05 5.57
N TRP A 458 -6.50 28.36 5.51
CA TRP A 458 -6.32 29.11 4.28
C TRP A 458 -4.83 29.22 3.92
N GLN A 459 -4.42 28.54 2.85
CA GLN A 459 -3.05 28.56 2.34
C GLN A 459 -2.97 29.02 0.88
N LEU A 460 -4.04 29.64 0.38
CA LEU A 460 -4.06 30.33 -0.89
C LEU A 460 -3.57 31.78 -0.72
N PRO A 461 -3.09 32.43 -1.78
CA PRO A 461 -3.00 33.89 -1.79
C PRO A 461 -4.38 34.47 -1.44
N ASP A 462 -4.42 35.44 -0.53
CA ASP A 462 -5.64 36.13 -0.18
C ASP A 462 -5.79 37.41 -1.02
N TRP A 463 -7.02 37.75 -1.39
CA TRP A 463 -7.31 38.87 -2.27
C TRP A 463 -8.64 39.53 -1.94
N GLN A 464 -8.80 40.78 -2.37
CA GLN A 464 -10.01 41.57 -2.11
C GLN A 464 -11.06 41.33 -3.19
N VAL A 465 -12.29 41.04 -2.76
CA VAL A 465 -13.47 40.84 -3.61
C VAL A 465 -14.44 41.99 -3.34
N PRO A 466 -14.70 42.88 -4.33
CA PRO A 466 -15.66 43.97 -4.18
C PRO A 466 -17.07 43.45 -3.90
N GLY A 467 -17.82 44.21 -3.10
CA GLY A 467 -19.23 43.92 -2.84
C GLY A 467 -20.05 43.80 -4.12
N GLY A 468 -20.93 42.80 -4.19
CA GLY A 468 -21.80 42.53 -5.34
C GLY A 468 -21.11 41.97 -6.59
N SER A 469 -19.78 41.78 -6.58
CA SER A 469 -19.03 41.25 -7.74
C SER A 469 -19.14 39.73 -7.91
N TRP A 470 -19.52 39.02 -6.83
CA TRP A 470 -19.67 37.57 -6.83
C TRP A 470 -21.02 37.18 -6.21
N VAL A 471 -21.77 36.38 -6.97
CA VAL A 471 -23.01 35.75 -6.54
C VAL A 471 -22.94 34.29 -6.96
N TYR A 472 -23.22 33.37 -6.05
CA TYR A 472 -23.12 31.94 -6.30
C TYR A 472 -24.28 31.17 -5.70
N GLY A 473 -24.86 30.23 -6.47
CA GLY A 473 -25.90 29.33 -6.00
C GLY A 473 -25.37 27.90 -5.89
N GLY A 474 -25.37 27.32 -4.70
CA GLY A 474 -24.84 25.97 -4.48
C GLY A 474 -24.88 25.54 -3.01
N SER A 475 -24.29 24.39 -2.72
CA SER A 475 -23.99 23.99 -1.33
C SER A 475 -22.79 24.77 -0.78
N TYR A 476 -22.54 24.66 0.53
CA TYR A 476 -21.34 25.24 1.15
C TYR A 476 -20.06 24.79 0.46
N MET A 477 -19.93 23.48 0.21
CA MET A 477 -18.75 22.92 -0.43
C MET A 477 -18.59 23.38 -1.87
N ASP A 478 -19.69 23.59 -2.61
CA ASP A 478 -19.64 24.10 -3.98
C ASP A 478 -19.08 25.53 -4.01
N ALA A 479 -19.56 26.39 -3.11
CA ALA A 479 -19.08 27.76 -2.96
C ALA A 479 -17.60 27.83 -2.55
N ILE A 480 -17.16 26.98 -1.60
CA ILE A 480 -15.75 26.90 -1.19
C ILE A 480 -14.86 26.37 -2.33
N ASN A 481 -15.33 25.38 -3.09
CA ASN A 481 -14.60 24.89 -4.26
C ASN A 481 -14.49 25.97 -5.35
N GLU A 482 -15.53 26.77 -5.55
CA GLU A 482 -15.52 27.88 -6.51
C GLU A 482 -14.47 28.94 -6.13
N LEU A 483 -14.41 29.32 -4.85
CA LEU A 483 -13.38 30.23 -4.33
C LEU A 483 -11.97 29.68 -4.55
N ALA A 484 -11.74 28.41 -4.24
CA ALA A 484 -10.43 27.79 -4.46
C ALA A 484 -10.05 27.76 -5.95
N ARG A 485 -10.99 27.38 -6.82
CA ARG A 485 -10.78 27.26 -8.28
C ARG A 485 -10.50 28.60 -8.95
N ALA A 486 -11.05 29.70 -8.44
CA ALA A 486 -10.80 31.05 -8.96
C ALA A 486 -9.30 31.33 -9.14
N VAL A 487 -8.50 30.92 -8.17
CA VAL A 487 -7.04 31.13 -8.12
C VAL A 487 -6.21 29.88 -8.43
N GLY A 488 -6.83 28.85 -9.01
CA GLY A 488 -6.15 27.59 -9.34
C GLY A 488 -5.71 26.78 -8.11
N GLY A 489 -6.46 26.91 -7.01
CA GLY A 489 -6.36 26.09 -5.82
C GLY A 489 -7.32 24.90 -5.81
N TYR A 490 -7.25 24.12 -4.74
CA TYR A 490 -8.15 23.01 -4.47
C TYR A 490 -8.40 22.87 -2.96
N VAL A 491 -9.46 22.14 -2.61
CA VAL A 491 -9.84 21.86 -1.23
C VAL A 491 -9.34 20.48 -0.83
N GLN A 492 -8.66 20.38 0.30
CA GLN A 492 -8.26 19.11 0.90
C GLN A 492 -8.92 18.96 2.28
N PRO A 493 -9.55 17.81 2.59
CA PRO A 493 -10.15 17.60 3.90
C PRO A 493 -9.06 17.38 4.96
N HIS A 494 -9.31 17.86 6.19
CA HIS A 494 -8.57 17.34 7.32
C HIS A 494 -8.95 15.87 7.57
N ALA A 495 -7.99 15.06 8.05
CA ALA A 495 -8.16 13.63 8.28
C ALA A 495 -9.29 13.30 9.28
N THR A 496 -9.36 14.02 10.40
CA THR A 496 -10.34 13.76 11.49
C THR A 496 -11.15 14.97 11.97
N GLN A 497 -10.57 16.17 12.00
CA GLN A 497 -11.23 17.40 12.46
C GLN A 497 -12.18 17.98 11.42
N PRO A 498 -13.22 18.74 11.83
CA PRO A 498 -14.09 19.49 10.92
C PRO A 498 -13.36 20.73 10.37
N GLN A 499 -12.32 20.51 9.59
CA GLN A 499 -11.49 21.56 8.99
C GLN A 499 -11.26 21.27 7.50
N LEU A 500 -11.29 22.32 6.68
CA LEU A 500 -10.94 22.29 5.27
C LEU A 500 -9.63 23.04 5.04
N ARG A 501 -8.72 22.47 4.24
CA ARG A 501 -7.49 23.15 3.81
C ARG A 501 -7.67 23.62 2.37
N LEU A 502 -7.45 24.91 2.13
CA LEU A 502 -7.45 25.46 0.78
C LEU A 502 -5.99 25.64 0.35
N LEU A 503 -5.57 24.85 -0.64
CA LEU A 503 -4.18 24.70 -1.03
C LEU A 503 -3.99 25.09 -2.50
N PRO A 504 -2.88 25.73 -2.88
CA PRO A 504 -2.58 25.98 -4.28
C PRO A 504 -2.31 24.65 -4.99
N ARG A 505 -2.78 24.49 -6.23
CA ARG A 505 -2.50 23.27 -7.01
C ARG A 505 -1.00 23.10 -7.27
N TYR A 506 -0.27 24.20 -7.39
CA TYR A 506 1.18 24.24 -7.51
C TYR A 506 1.74 25.18 -6.43
N PRO A 507 2.05 24.68 -5.22
CA PRO A 507 2.66 25.50 -4.16
C PRO A 507 4.02 26.07 -4.57
N THR A 508 4.73 25.36 -5.44
CA THR A 508 5.89 25.88 -6.16
C THR A 508 5.74 25.58 -7.64
N ARG A 509 6.15 26.54 -8.48
CA ARG A 509 6.06 26.46 -9.94
C ARG A 509 6.98 25.33 -10.45
N PRO A 510 6.58 24.50 -11.42
CA PRO A 510 7.40 23.40 -11.92
C PRO A 510 8.81 23.80 -12.32
N TRP A 511 8.99 24.97 -12.94
CA TRP A 511 10.30 25.53 -13.32
C TRP A 511 11.14 26.08 -12.17
N GLN A 512 10.74 25.82 -10.95
CA GLN A 512 11.48 26.14 -9.73
C GLN A 512 11.61 24.91 -8.83
N TRP A 513 11.20 23.73 -9.30
CA TRP A 513 11.25 22.49 -8.52
C TRP A 513 12.65 22.02 -8.18
N ASP A 514 13.67 22.42 -8.95
CA ASP A 514 15.08 22.12 -8.64
C ASP A 514 15.52 22.65 -7.26
N GLY A 515 14.91 23.74 -6.78
CA GLY A 515 15.19 24.33 -5.47
C GLY A 515 14.30 23.83 -4.34
N VAL A 516 13.35 22.93 -4.61
CA VAL A 516 12.38 22.49 -3.60
C VAL A 516 12.97 21.38 -2.73
N VAL A 517 12.84 21.57 -1.41
CA VAL A 517 13.14 20.52 -0.43
C VAL A 517 11.96 19.53 -0.40
N PRO A 518 12.18 18.22 -0.62
CA PRO A 518 11.11 17.23 -0.58
C PRO A 518 10.48 17.15 0.82
N ASP A 519 9.16 16.92 0.89
CA ASP A 519 8.51 16.51 2.14
C ASP A 519 8.90 15.07 2.52
N TYR A 520 9.13 14.20 1.53
CA TYR A 520 9.50 12.79 1.73
C TYR A 520 10.65 12.34 0.83
N GLU A 521 11.65 11.69 1.42
CA GLU A 521 12.71 10.98 0.69
C GLU A 521 12.53 9.46 0.80
N LEU A 522 12.25 8.84 -0.34
CA LEU A 522 11.89 7.43 -0.45
C LEU A 522 13.00 6.65 -1.20
N PRO A 523 13.59 5.62 -0.58
CA PRO A 523 14.64 4.82 -1.21
C PRO A 523 14.08 3.69 -2.10
N ALA A 524 14.89 3.21 -3.04
CA ALA A 524 14.51 2.24 -4.09
C ALA A 524 13.84 0.96 -3.58
N GLY A 525 14.24 0.48 -2.40
CA GLY A 525 13.71 -0.75 -1.82
C GLY A 525 12.37 -0.58 -1.10
N MET A 526 11.85 0.64 -0.97
CA MET A 526 10.65 0.92 -0.19
C MET A 526 9.38 1.00 -1.05
N ALA A 527 9.48 1.53 -2.27
CA ALA A 527 8.36 1.63 -3.18
C ALA A 527 8.59 0.83 -4.48
N GLU A 528 7.50 0.26 -4.99
CA GLU A 528 7.46 -0.40 -6.30
C GLU A 528 6.83 0.54 -7.32
N LEU A 529 7.49 0.72 -8.47
CA LEU A 529 6.87 1.40 -9.61
C LEU A 529 5.71 0.54 -10.14
N ARG A 530 4.50 1.09 -10.18
CA ARG A 530 3.31 0.44 -10.73
C ARG A 530 3.04 0.83 -12.17
N ALA A 531 3.16 2.12 -12.48
CA ALA A 531 2.88 2.66 -13.81
C ALA A 531 3.59 3.99 -14.00
N THR A 532 3.92 4.31 -15.24
CA THR A 532 4.31 5.66 -15.67
C THR A 532 3.46 6.02 -16.87
N GLU A 533 2.69 7.09 -16.75
CA GLU A 533 1.92 7.68 -17.84
C GLU A 533 2.63 8.95 -18.31
N PHE A 534 2.86 9.07 -19.62
CA PHE A 534 3.48 10.24 -20.23
C PHE A 534 2.38 11.14 -20.78
N ILE A 535 2.36 12.39 -20.34
CA ILE A 535 1.38 13.39 -20.75
C ILE A 535 2.08 14.51 -21.49
N GLU A 536 1.65 14.74 -22.73
CA GLU A 536 2.14 15.81 -23.59
C GLU A 536 1.11 16.94 -23.61
N ARG A 537 1.50 18.12 -23.11
CA ARG A 537 0.72 19.36 -23.25
C ARG A 537 1.53 20.40 -23.99
N PRO A 538 0.89 21.34 -24.71
CA PRO A 538 1.60 22.47 -25.30
C PRO A 538 2.41 23.23 -24.23
N HIS A 539 3.62 23.66 -24.58
CA HIS A 539 4.52 24.38 -23.69
C HIS A 539 4.16 25.87 -23.60
N TYR A 540 2.98 26.18 -23.08
CA TYR A 540 2.57 27.56 -22.94
C TYR A 540 3.47 28.32 -21.95
N ASN A 541 3.83 29.55 -22.32
CA ASN A 541 4.65 30.44 -21.52
C ASN A 541 3.98 31.80 -21.26
N ARG A 542 2.75 31.98 -21.76
CA ARG A 542 1.93 33.18 -21.55
C ARG A 542 0.45 32.82 -21.52
N ILE A 543 -0.34 33.55 -20.74
CA ILE A 543 -1.80 33.37 -20.65
C ILE A 543 -2.49 34.72 -20.43
N TRP A 544 -3.68 34.90 -21.00
CA TRP A 544 -4.58 36.00 -20.62
C TRP A 544 -5.48 35.56 -19.47
N VAL A 545 -5.46 36.32 -18.37
CA VAL A 545 -6.26 36.03 -17.17
C VAL A 545 -7.06 37.29 -16.80
N GLY A 546 -8.35 37.15 -16.50
CA GLY A 546 -9.14 38.30 -16.08
C GLY A 546 -10.49 38.02 -15.43
N GLY A 547 -11.03 39.04 -14.77
CA GLY A 547 -12.40 39.08 -14.27
C GLY A 547 -13.44 39.12 -15.40
N GLU A 548 -14.64 38.59 -15.16
CA GLU A 548 -15.73 38.57 -16.14
C GLU A 548 -16.54 39.88 -16.19
N VAL A 549 -17.07 40.30 -15.05
CA VAL A 549 -17.97 41.48 -14.96
C VAL A 549 -17.23 42.67 -14.34
N ALA A 550 -16.45 42.42 -13.30
CA ALA A 550 -15.60 43.38 -12.63
C ALA A 550 -14.26 42.70 -12.30
N GLY A 551 -13.20 43.48 -12.16
CA GLY A 551 -11.90 42.98 -11.73
C GLY A 551 -10.73 43.42 -12.60
N VAL A 552 -9.61 42.74 -12.43
CA VAL A 552 -8.38 42.99 -13.20
C VAL A 552 -8.29 42.04 -14.38
N SER A 553 -7.62 42.47 -15.45
CA SER A 553 -7.35 41.62 -16.61
C SER A 553 -6.01 41.97 -17.25
N GLY A 554 -5.42 41.00 -17.96
CA GLY A 554 -4.09 41.18 -18.54
C GLY A 554 -3.37 39.87 -18.80
N PHE A 555 -2.19 40.00 -19.39
CA PHE A 555 -1.31 38.88 -19.67
C PHE A 555 -0.40 38.55 -18.49
N ILE A 556 -0.32 37.26 -18.16
CA ILE A 556 0.70 36.70 -17.28
C ILE A 556 1.70 35.93 -18.15
N THR A 557 2.98 36.26 -18.03
CA THR A 557 4.07 35.65 -18.80
C THR A 557 5.09 35.02 -17.85
N ARG A 558 5.57 33.81 -18.18
CA ARG A 558 6.64 33.15 -17.41
C ARG A 558 7.90 34.00 -17.49
N GLY A 559 8.43 34.38 -16.33
CA GLY A 559 9.70 35.11 -16.24
C GLY A 559 10.84 34.33 -16.91
N GLY A 560 11.68 35.03 -17.68
CA GLY A 560 12.77 34.41 -18.44
C GLY A 560 12.36 33.69 -19.74
N SER A 561 11.10 33.82 -20.19
CA SER A 561 10.63 33.28 -21.47
C SER A 561 10.26 34.37 -22.48
N ALA A 562 10.16 34.01 -23.76
CA ALA A 562 9.78 34.94 -24.83
C ALA A 562 8.27 35.32 -24.81
N GLY A 563 7.43 34.55 -24.13
CA GLY A 563 5.98 34.82 -24.04
C GLY A 563 5.23 34.65 -25.37
N ASP A 564 5.74 33.80 -26.26
CA ASP A 564 5.28 33.54 -27.62
C ASP A 564 4.26 32.39 -27.74
N GLN A 565 4.20 31.49 -26.75
CA GLN A 565 3.27 30.37 -26.69
C GLN A 565 2.12 30.68 -25.73
N VAL A 566 1.00 31.13 -26.28
CA VAL A 566 -0.14 31.62 -25.50
C VAL A 566 -1.14 30.50 -25.20
N ALA A 567 -1.43 30.27 -23.92
CA ALA A 567 -2.46 29.35 -23.44
C ALA A 567 -3.89 29.91 -23.70
N PRO A 568 -4.92 29.05 -23.71
CA PRO A 568 -6.31 29.50 -23.67
C PRO A 568 -6.55 30.50 -22.53
N GLN A 569 -7.37 31.52 -22.78
CA GLN A 569 -7.69 32.52 -21.76
C GLN A 569 -8.43 31.90 -20.56
N ALA A 570 -8.14 32.39 -19.36
CA ALA A 570 -8.82 32.02 -18.13
C ALA A 570 -9.60 33.22 -17.60
N LEU A 571 -10.93 33.14 -17.64
CA LEU A 571 -11.82 34.14 -17.08
C LEU A 571 -12.54 33.58 -15.86
N HIS A 572 -12.75 34.42 -14.84
CA HIS A 572 -13.50 34.02 -13.65
C HIS A 572 -14.02 35.26 -12.90
N PRO A 573 -15.27 35.28 -12.39
CA PRO A 573 -15.83 36.44 -11.68
C PRO A 573 -15.01 36.91 -10.48
N LEU A 574 -14.41 35.96 -9.76
CA LEU A 574 -13.57 36.22 -8.59
C LEU A 574 -12.13 36.72 -8.90
N ILE A 575 -11.76 36.93 -10.16
CA ILE A 575 -10.46 37.54 -10.53
C ILE A 575 -10.60 39.06 -10.43
N THR A 576 -10.67 39.54 -9.19
CA THR A 576 -10.95 40.95 -8.84
C THR A 576 -9.70 41.75 -8.51
N ASP A 577 -8.58 41.07 -8.23
CA ASP A 577 -7.32 41.64 -7.76
C ASP A 577 -6.12 40.97 -8.47
N ALA A 578 -4.99 41.69 -8.53
CA ALA A 578 -3.75 41.22 -9.15
C ALA A 578 -3.20 39.92 -8.52
N GLN A 579 -3.37 39.71 -7.21
CA GLN A 579 -2.95 38.47 -6.55
C GLN A 579 -3.73 37.27 -7.07
N ALA A 580 -5.05 37.40 -7.21
CA ALA A 580 -5.90 36.34 -7.76
C ALA A 580 -5.55 36.03 -9.22
N GLN A 581 -5.36 37.10 -10.02
CA GLN A 581 -4.95 36.99 -11.41
C GLN A 581 -3.61 36.26 -11.56
N LEU A 582 -2.62 36.64 -10.76
CA LEU A 582 -1.29 36.02 -10.77
C LEU A 582 -1.35 34.55 -10.34
N ALA A 583 -2.07 34.25 -9.26
CA ALA A 583 -2.23 32.89 -8.74
C ALA A 583 -2.87 31.97 -9.79
N ARG A 584 -3.94 32.43 -10.44
CA ARG A 584 -4.59 31.70 -11.53
C ARG A 584 -3.65 31.49 -12.71
N GLY A 585 -2.94 32.53 -13.14
CA GLY A 585 -1.96 32.43 -14.23
C GLY A 585 -0.83 31.44 -13.93
N ILE A 586 -0.33 31.43 -12.68
CA ILE A 586 0.68 30.45 -12.23
C ILE A 586 0.13 29.02 -12.34
N ALA A 587 -1.09 28.77 -11.85
CA ALA A 587 -1.66 27.43 -11.87
C ALA A 587 -1.83 26.88 -13.29
N GLU A 588 -2.31 27.71 -14.22
CA GLU A 588 -2.50 27.32 -15.62
C GLU A 588 -1.17 27.09 -16.33
N LEU A 589 -0.20 28.01 -16.19
CA LEU A 589 1.13 27.86 -16.82
C LEU A 589 1.94 26.72 -16.22
N SER A 590 1.68 26.34 -14.97
CA SER A 590 2.33 25.19 -14.33
C SER A 590 1.82 23.84 -14.89
N ASN A 591 0.60 23.78 -15.39
CA ASN A 591 0.02 22.56 -15.96
C ASN A 591 0.28 22.44 -17.48
N THR A 592 1.51 22.65 -17.90
CA THR A 592 1.91 22.70 -19.32
C THR A 592 3.12 21.81 -19.59
N GLY A 593 3.45 21.63 -20.87
CA GLY A 593 4.60 20.85 -21.30
C GLY A 593 4.49 19.34 -21.07
N ALA A 594 5.63 18.66 -21.29
CA ALA A 594 5.78 17.24 -21.03
C ALA A 594 5.78 16.95 -19.53
N GLN A 595 4.95 15.98 -19.11
CA GLN A 595 4.83 15.53 -17.74
C GLN A 595 4.87 14.00 -17.68
N GLU A 596 5.40 13.45 -16.59
CA GLU A 596 5.24 12.03 -16.28
C GLU A 596 4.43 11.87 -14.99
N HIS A 597 3.35 11.09 -15.06
CA HIS A 597 2.57 10.65 -13.93
C HIS A 597 3.08 9.27 -13.46
N VAL A 598 3.92 9.30 -12.43
CA VAL A 598 4.61 8.11 -11.89
C VAL A 598 3.83 7.57 -10.69
N THR A 599 3.26 6.38 -10.83
CA THR A 599 2.51 5.72 -9.75
C THR A 599 3.41 4.76 -8.98
N LEU A 600 3.60 5.04 -7.68
CA LEU A 600 4.38 4.25 -6.75
C LEU A 600 3.45 3.51 -5.78
N SER A 601 3.72 2.24 -5.53
CA SER A 601 3.06 1.46 -4.48
C SER A 601 4.04 1.18 -3.35
N LEU A 602 3.67 1.51 -2.12
CA LEU A 602 4.52 1.38 -0.95
C LEU A 602 3.72 0.92 0.27
N GLN A 603 4.44 0.55 1.33
CA GLN A 603 3.84 0.26 2.64
C GLN A 603 3.52 1.57 3.36
N VAL A 604 2.59 1.51 4.33
CA VAL A 604 2.30 2.66 5.20
C VAL A 604 3.25 2.58 6.40
N LEU A 605 4.36 3.30 6.37
CA LEU A 605 5.33 3.30 7.47
C LEU A 605 4.86 4.20 8.62
N PRO A 606 5.21 3.89 9.88
CA PRO A 606 4.94 4.79 11.01
C PRO A 606 5.57 6.18 10.81
N GLN A 607 6.75 6.26 10.18
CA GLN A 607 7.41 7.55 9.91
C GLN A 607 6.73 8.35 8.79
N THR A 608 6.26 7.70 7.72
CA THR A 608 5.68 8.41 6.56
C THR A 608 4.19 8.70 6.75
N GLY A 609 3.48 7.85 7.52
CA GLY A 609 2.03 7.86 7.56
C GLY A 609 1.41 7.75 6.16
N LEU A 610 0.27 8.42 6.00
CA LEU A 610 -0.40 8.61 4.71
C LEU A 610 0.20 9.82 3.99
N ILE A 611 0.77 9.59 2.82
CA ILE A 611 1.31 10.68 2.00
C ILE A 611 0.14 11.30 1.23
N LEU A 612 -0.24 12.54 1.55
CA LEU A 612 -1.41 13.22 0.96
C LEU A 612 -1.07 13.99 -0.33
N PRO A 613 -2.08 14.31 -1.18
CA PRO A 613 -1.89 15.22 -2.31
C PRO A 613 -1.31 16.57 -1.89
N GLY A 614 -0.51 17.17 -2.78
CA GLY A 614 0.17 18.44 -2.54
C GLY A 614 1.57 18.33 -1.92
N LYS A 615 1.99 17.12 -1.51
CA LYS A 615 3.31 16.85 -0.93
C LYS A 615 4.36 16.54 -2.00
N PHE A 616 5.58 17.06 -1.82
CA PHE A 616 6.72 16.75 -2.68
C PHE A 616 7.42 15.48 -2.22
N VAL A 617 7.67 14.58 -3.18
CA VAL A 617 8.29 13.29 -2.93
C VAL A 617 9.50 13.13 -3.85
N ARG A 618 10.63 12.77 -3.27
CA ARG A 618 11.82 12.32 -3.98
C ARG A 618 11.94 10.81 -3.82
N HIS A 619 11.78 10.07 -4.92
CA HIS A 619 11.97 8.63 -4.94
C HIS A 619 13.21 8.27 -5.76
N THR A 620 14.13 7.52 -5.17
CA THR A 620 15.36 7.08 -5.85
C THR A 620 15.20 5.63 -6.29
N PHE A 621 15.22 5.35 -7.59
CA PHE A 621 15.33 3.99 -8.15
C PHE A 621 16.81 3.59 -8.29
N ALA A 622 17.06 2.32 -8.66
CA ALA A 622 18.41 1.83 -8.90
C ALA A 622 19.15 2.56 -10.05
N ASN A 623 18.42 3.13 -11.01
CA ASN A 623 18.95 3.72 -12.24
C ASN A 623 18.46 5.14 -12.54
N ARG A 624 17.49 5.67 -11.78
CA ARG A 624 16.89 6.99 -12.00
C ARG A 624 16.38 7.56 -10.68
N GLN A 625 16.40 8.87 -10.53
CA GLN A 625 15.67 9.56 -9.48
C GLN A 625 14.42 10.22 -10.06
N VAL A 626 13.34 10.19 -9.29
CA VAL A 626 12.08 10.85 -9.61
C VAL A 626 11.77 11.84 -8.49
N PHE A 627 11.50 13.09 -8.87
CA PHE A 627 11.05 14.14 -7.99
C PHE A 627 9.77 14.74 -8.55
N GLY A 628 8.75 14.90 -7.70
CA GLY A 628 7.46 15.41 -8.12
C GLY A 628 6.50 15.63 -6.98
N ILE A 629 5.34 16.18 -7.30
CA ILE A 629 4.25 16.47 -6.36
C ILE A 629 3.20 15.35 -6.41
N VAL A 630 2.68 14.95 -5.25
CA VAL A 630 1.63 13.94 -5.14
C VAL A 630 0.31 14.53 -5.63
N ARG A 631 -0.30 13.86 -6.62
CA ARG A 631 -1.61 14.22 -7.17
C ARG A 631 -2.74 13.34 -6.68
N ARG A 632 -2.45 12.09 -6.39
CA ARG A 632 -3.42 11.11 -5.91
C ARG A 632 -2.77 10.20 -4.90
N THR A 633 -3.56 9.83 -3.90
CA THR A 633 -3.25 8.82 -2.90
C THR A 633 -4.41 7.84 -2.82
N SER A 634 -4.12 6.55 -2.86
CA SER A 634 -5.08 5.49 -2.57
C SER A 634 -4.52 4.50 -1.57
N ILE A 635 -5.41 3.90 -0.79
CA ILE A 635 -5.13 2.94 0.27
C ILE A 635 -5.89 1.69 -0.11
N HIS A 636 -5.21 0.56 -0.07
CA HIS A 636 -5.81 -0.74 -0.32
C HIS A 636 -5.37 -1.71 0.77
N TYR A 637 -6.35 -2.18 1.51
CA TYR A 637 -6.22 -3.22 2.51
C TYR A 637 -7.00 -4.45 2.08
N ASP A 638 -6.28 -5.56 1.98
CA ASP A 638 -6.83 -6.91 1.82
C ASP A 638 -6.08 -7.81 2.79
N ALA A 639 -6.72 -8.14 3.90
CA ALA A 639 -6.07 -8.69 5.08
C ALA A 639 -5.14 -9.88 4.74
N PRO A 640 -3.86 -9.88 5.21
CA PRO A 640 -3.19 -8.91 6.09
C PRO A 640 -2.36 -7.85 5.35
N LYS A 641 -2.54 -7.68 4.03
CA LYS A 641 -1.73 -6.79 3.20
C LYS A 641 -2.34 -5.39 3.14
N LEU A 642 -1.56 -4.39 3.57
CA LEU A 642 -1.88 -2.96 3.42
C LEU A 642 -0.87 -2.31 2.50
N ARG A 643 -1.35 -1.56 1.51
CA ARG A 643 -0.53 -0.75 0.60
C ARG A 643 -1.15 0.62 0.43
N GLN A 644 -0.30 1.64 0.34
CA GLN A 644 -0.68 2.92 -0.24
C GLN A 644 -0.09 3.04 -1.65
N SER A 645 -0.85 3.62 -2.56
CA SER A 645 -0.41 3.97 -3.90
C SER A 645 -0.46 5.48 -4.04
N ILE A 646 0.64 6.09 -4.45
CA ILE A 646 0.71 7.52 -4.73
C ILE A 646 1.03 7.75 -6.20
N THR A 647 0.39 8.73 -6.82
CA THR A 647 0.71 9.18 -8.18
C THR A 647 1.41 10.53 -8.10
N LEU A 648 2.66 10.56 -8.56
CA LEU A 648 3.49 11.75 -8.63
C LEU A 648 3.38 12.39 -10.01
N GLU A 649 3.12 13.68 -10.08
CA GLU A 649 3.35 14.46 -11.29
C GLU A 649 4.79 14.97 -11.27
N THR A 650 5.49 14.74 -12.37
CA THR A 650 6.92 15.05 -12.54
C THR A 650 7.11 15.78 -13.85
N HIS A 651 8.10 16.66 -13.90
CA HIS A 651 8.40 17.49 -15.07
C HIS A 651 9.83 17.19 -15.53
N PRO A 652 10.04 16.30 -16.52
CA PRO A 652 11.38 15.81 -16.89
C PRO A 652 12.22 16.83 -17.66
N ASN A 653 11.62 17.88 -18.23
CA ASN A 653 12.25 18.79 -19.20
C ASN A 653 12.14 20.28 -18.82
N VAL A 654 12.01 20.59 -17.52
CA VAL A 654 11.59 21.92 -17.07
C VAL A 654 12.72 22.82 -16.59
#